data_AF-A0A844MRD1-F1
#
_entry.id   AF-A0A844MRD1-F1
#
_cell.length_a   1.000
_cell.length_b   1.000
_cell.length_c   1.000
_cell.angle_alpha   90.00
_cell.angle_beta   90.00
_cell.angle_gamma   90.00
#
_symmetry.space_group_name_H-M   'P 1'
#
loop_
_entity.id
_entity.type
_entity.pdbx_description
1 polymer ?
#
loop_
_entity_poly.entity_id
_entity_poly.type
_entity_poly.pdbx_seq_one_letter_code
_entity_poly.pdbx_strand_id
1 'polypeptide(L)'
;MKKNRPAIGIVRRLYTFKTKLFLLICVFFISFCSIVLSNVLTTSQKTFAQLNLLQPAPSQPIGYYDYFGKLLSPQEASELVASKELDPNDAISYKRVGAVEITQELIAKGEDIFLNRKIGDTFGLQGIFGLGQGTAILAEEFTVAISNLQGRPTTNLQITLLKDITLGSRTFTRGTVINTGLKVEKGSTTTLGSAPNGNITCALCHASLSNEGKRLLGVANSEIAFPFFLALAPNSAAGFSRTKIDPLDPQYQGNGKTIIDSQGNLVKLPDPEKFEKAFDDILLDLPFGNFESSTDGIKNTTQIPNVFTFKSHPYGWSGESAVGPFGGLGSLNNGVHSSEINVIASAQLIAKTLGIDPEVYIGTSIQNAADPRLRLPEGITVKPSEWLRTIAPDIVKAELEDQVVAPGTGTYPNLQPSLFTLNGLVFSPNTGNSDDVASGTFLFANNAMSAFQNSLVPPANRTSENWQALNTNSVKRGAKVFEKANCTVCHIPPFFTDNKIYPIDKIRSNPARARSRLVLNDLLVPPKLYTFDTPVPIPANAEELDVPTQGISEEPTALPEGILPNGGYKTPSLRGLYLSAPYLHDGGVAVRAGSLELHANGSFSVVDPSGLGLANTLSQGIPADAASSLRALVDRELRALVVQANKANPGLVRSNLDGTGHEFYVDKQAGFNPKQQTDLINFLLALDDNPGSF
;
A
#
# COMPACT_ATOMS: atom_id res chain seq x y z
N MET A 1 -58.47 80.05 -56.65
CA MET A 1 -57.98 80.33 -55.27
C MET A 1 -58.60 79.34 -54.29
N LYS A 2 -57.83 78.99 -53.25
CA LYS A 2 -58.12 78.12 -52.08
C LYS A 2 -57.97 76.59 -52.25
N LYS A 3 -56.83 76.14 -51.68
CA LYS A 3 -56.39 74.78 -51.33
C LYS A 3 -57.41 74.07 -50.42
N ASN A 4 -57.59 72.76 -50.62
CA ASN A 4 -57.95 71.82 -49.56
C ASN A 4 -57.01 70.60 -49.64
N ARG A 5 -56.19 70.40 -48.61
CA ARG A 5 -55.40 69.18 -48.36
C ARG A 5 -56.22 68.26 -47.44
N PRO A 6 -56.32 66.95 -47.69
CA PRO A 6 -56.62 66.00 -46.64
C PRO A 6 -55.33 65.49 -46.00
N ALA A 7 -55.33 65.47 -44.67
CA ALA A 7 -54.22 65.11 -43.81
C ALA A 7 -53.94 63.60 -43.86
N ILE A 8 -52.91 63.19 -44.61
CA ILE A 8 -52.29 61.86 -44.50
C ILE A 8 -50.93 62.05 -43.84
N GLY A 9 -50.91 62.14 -42.50
CA GLY A 9 -49.66 62.45 -41.80
C GLY A 9 -49.49 61.91 -40.39
N ILE A 10 -50.55 61.46 -39.73
CA ILE A 10 -50.49 61.12 -38.30
C ILE A 10 -50.66 59.61 -38.05
N VAL A 11 -51.57 58.93 -38.78
CA VAL A 11 -51.84 57.49 -38.55
C VAL A 11 -50.68 56.59 -38.98
N ARG A 12 -50.02 56.88 -40.12
CA ARG A 12 -48.89 56.07 -40.62
C ARG A 12 -47.61 56.24 -39.79
N ARG A 13 -47.41 57.43 -39.20
CA ARG A 13 -46.30 57.72 -38.26
C ARG A 13 -46.52 57.07 -36.89
N LEU A 14 -47.77 57.05 -36.38
CA LEU A 14 -48.11 56.36 -35.14
C LEU A 14 -47.97 54.83 -35.27
N TYR A 15 -48.35 54.25 -36.41
CA TYR A 15 -48.15 52.82 -36.65
C TYR A 15 -46.67 52.46 -36.75
N THR A 16 -45.86 53.20 -37.52
CA THR A 16 -44.41 52.93 -37.61
C THR A 16 -43.68 53.17 -36.29
N PHE A 17 -44.11 54.14 -35.48
CA PHE A 17 -43.57 54.34 -34.13
C PHE A 17 -43.94 53.20 -33.18
N LYS A 18 -45.20 52.74 -33.19
CA LYS A 18 -45.63 51.58 -32.40
C LYS A 18 -44.93 50.29 -32.83
N THR A 19 -44.74 50.06 -34.12
CA THR A 19 -43.99 48.89 -34.62
C THR A 19 -42.51 48.95 -34.25
N LYS A 20 -41.88 50.12 -34.32
CA LYS A 20 -40.48 50.30 -33.87
C LYS A 20 -40.33 50.14 -32.36
N LEU A 21 -41.28 50.65 -31.57
CA LEU A 21 -41.29 50.50 -30.12
C LEU A 21 -41.52 49.02 -29.72
N PHE A 22 -42.42 48.32 -30.42
CA PHE A 22 -42.65 46.90 -30.22
C PHE A 22 -41.41 46.07 -30.56
N LEU A 23 -40.75 46.35 -31.69
CA LEU A 23 -39.48 45.70 -32.06
C LEU A 23 -38.37 45.97 -31.04
N LEU A 24 -38.26 47.21 -30.53
CA LEU A 24 -37.30 47.56 -29.48
C LEU A 24 -37.55 46.77 -28.20
N ILE A 25 -38.82 46.66 -27.79
CA ILE A 25 -39.24 45.87 -26.62
C ILE A 25 -38.92 44.39 -26.83
N CYS A 26 -39.19 43.83 -28.02
CA CYS A 26 -38.85 42.45 -28.33
C CYS A 26 -37.33 42.19 -28.29
N VAL A 27 -36.52 43.08 -28.86
CA VAL A 27 -35.05 42.96 -28.80
C VAL A 27 -34.54 43.06 -27.38
N PHE A 28 -35.11 43.95 -26.57
CA PHE A 28 -34.77 44.09 -25.15
C PHE A 28 -35.17 42.84 -24.36
N PHE A 29 -36.35 42.28 -24.63
CA PHE A 29 -36.84 41.06 -23.99
C PHE A 29 -36.00 39.84 -24.37
N ILE A 30 -35.65 39.70 -25.65
CA ILE A 30 -34.74 38.63 -26.13
C ILE A 30 -33.36 38.79 -25.48
N SER A 31 -32.79 39.99 -25.47
CA SER A 31 -31.48 40.23 -24.84
C SER A 31 -31.51 39.97 -23.33
N PHE A 32 -32.59 40.39 -22.65
CA PHE A 32 -32.79 40.11 -21.23
C PHE A 32 -32.96 38.61 -20.97
N CYS A 33 -33.75 37.90 -21.78
CA CYS A 33 -33.87 36.44 -21.71
C CYS A 33 -32.55 35.74 -22.01
N SER A 34 -31.74 36.23 -22.96
CA SER A 34 -30.40 35.70 -23.23
C SER A 34 -29.43 35.95 -22.08
N ILE A 35 -29.50 37.10 -21.41
CA ILE A 35 -28.69 37.39 -20.21
C ILE A 35 -29.16 36.54 -19.02
N VAL A 36 -30.47 36.36 -18.83
CA VAL A 36 -31.02 35.50 -17.78
C VAL A 36 -30.69 34.04 -18.06
N LEU A 37 -30.81 33.56 -19.31
CA LEU A 37 -30.45 32.21 -19.71
C LEU A 37 -28.94 31.98 -19.61
N SER A 38 -28.12 32.96 -20.03
CA SER A 38 -26.67 32.94 -19.84
C SER A 38 -26.31 32.91 -18.37
N ASN A 39 -26.96 33.72 -17.52
CA ASN A 39 -26.79 33.65 -16.08
C ASN A 39 -27.29 32.32 -15.51
N VAL A 40 -28.41 31.75 -15.95
CA VAL A 40 -28.89 30.44 -15.46
C VAL A 40 -27.94 29.31 -15.87
N LEU A 41 -27.41 29.34 -17.10
CA LEU A 41 -26.45 28.35 -17.62
C LEU A 41 -25.03 28.52 -17.04
N THR A 42 -24.58 29.75 -16.81
CA THR A 42 -23.28 30.02 -16.15
C THR A 42 -23.36 29.87 -14.63
N THR A 43 -24.53 30.13 -14.04
CA THR A 43 -24.82 29.78 -12.64
C THR A 43 -24.89 28.26 -12.53
N SER A 44 -25.53 27.53 -13.44
CA SER A 44 -25.49 26.06 -13.41
C SER A 44 -24.06 25.53 -13.58
N GLN A 45 -23.23 26.09 -14.48
CA GLN A 45 -21.81 25.72 -14.58
C GLN A 45 -20.97 26.08 -13.35
N LYS A 46 -21.20 27.22 -12.69
CA LYS A 46 -20.56 27.55 -11.40
C LYS A 46 -21.12 26.73 -10.23
N THR A 47 -22.32 26.18 -10.37
CA THR A 47 -22.98 25.32 -9.36
C THR A 47 -22.64 23.83 -9.56
N PHE A 48 -22.13 23.43 -10.72
CA PHE A 48 -21.58 22.09 -10.97
C PHE A 48 -20.21 21.84 -10.32
N ALA A 49 -19.62 22.85 -9.64
CA ALA A 49 -18.34 22.74 -8.93
C ALA A 49 -18.44 23.09 -7.43
N GLN A 50 -19.60 22.91 -6.79
CA GLN A 50 -19.59 22.61 -5.36
C GLN A 50 -19.39 21.11 -5.19
N LEU A 51 -18.13 20.67 -5.27
CA LEU A 51 -17.68 19.36 -4.78
C LEU A 51 -18.00 19.30 -3.29
N ASN A 52 -19.17 18.80 -2.95
CA ASN A 52 -19.56 18.66 -1.56
C ASN A 52 -18.65 17.59 -0.92
N LEU A 53 -17.75 18.04 -0.06
CA LEU A 53 -16.79 17.22 0.71
C LEU A 53 -17.45 16.10 1.54
N LEU A 54 -18.77 16.15 1.72
CA LEU A 54 -19.54 15.17 2.48
C LEU A 54 -20.33 14.20 1.59
N GLN A 55 -20.08 14.16 0.29
CA GLN A 55 -20.68 13.15 -0.58
C GLN A 55 -19.94 11.81 -0.47
N PRO A 56 -20.67 10.69 -0.47
CA PRO A 56 -20.10 9.36 -0.68
C PRO A 56 -19.23 9.33 -1.94
N ALA A 57 -18.11 8.62 -1.86
CA ALA A 57 -17.34 8.32 -3.06
C ALA A 57 -18.00 7.19 -3.86
N PRO A 58 -17.89 7.19 -5.19
CA PRO A 58 -18.40 6.10 -6.01
C PRO A 58 -17.65 4.80 -5.70
N SER A 59 -18.34 3.67 -5.82
CA SER A 59 -17.75 2.33 -5.76
C SER A 59 -17.30 1.86 -7.15
N GLN A 60 -16.49 0.81 -7.19
CA GLN A 60 -16.14 0.13 -8.44
C GLN A 60 -17.41 -0.46 -9.10
N PRO A 61 -17.69 -0.12 -10.37
CA PRO A 61 -18.88 -0.65 -11.04
C PRO A 61 -18.64 -2.05 -11.60
N ILE A 62 -19.61 -2.95 -11.39
CA ILE A 62 -19.64 -4.30 -11.96
C ILE A 62 -20.07 -4.21 -13.44
N GLY A 63 -19.46 -5.05 -14.29
CA GLY A 63 -19.69 -5.12 -15.73
C GLY A 63 -18.87 -4.12 -16.55
N TYR A 64 -18.08 -3.26 -15.91
CA TYR A 64 -17.09 -2.41 -16.57
C TYR A 64 -15.78 -3.17 -16.77
N TYR A 65 -14.88 -2.61 -17.58
CA TYR A 65 -13.56 -3.17 -17.82
C TYR A 65 -12.47 -2.26 -17.22
N ASP A 66 -11.50 -2.85 -16.54
CA ASP A 66 -10.23 -2.19 -16.30
C ASP A 66 -9.32 -2.36 -17.52
N TYR A 67 -8.79 -1.25 -18.02
CA TYR A 67 -7.75 -1.21 -19.02
C TYR A 67 -6.57 -0.41 -18.46
N PHE A 68 -5.67 -1.10 -17.77
CA PHE A 68 -4.48 -0.51 -17.12
C PHE A 68 -4.82 0.69 -16.21
N GLY A 69 -5.89 0.59 -15.43
CA GLY A 69 -6.37 1.67 -14.54
C GLY A 69 -7.38 2.63 -15.17
N LYS A 70 -7.54 2.61 -16.49
CA LYS A 70 -8.64 3.29 -17.15
C LYS A 70 -9.89 2.42 -17.05
N LEU A 71 -10.92 2.95 -16.40
CA LEU A 71 -12.21 2.29 -16.30
C LEU A 71 -13.01 2.55 -17.58
N LEU A 72 -13.38 1.49 -18.30
CA LEU A 72 -14.13 1.54 -19.55
C LEU A 72 -15.53 0.96 -19.35
N SER A 73 -16.54 1.65 -19.87
CA SER A 73 -17.86 1.06 -20.06
C SER A 73 -17.80 -0.11 -21.07
N PRO A 74 -18.80 -1.00 -21.10
CA PRO A 74 -18.86 -2.08 -22.10
C PRO A 74 -18.73 -1.59 -23.54
N GLN A 75 -19.32 -0.42 -23.85
CA GLN A 75 -19.23 0.17 -25.17
C GLN A 75 -17.80 0.64 -25.49
N GLU A 76 -17.16 1.39 -24.59
CA GLU A 76 -15.78 1.86 -24.79
C GLU A 76 -14.78 0.70 -24.89
N ALA A 77 -15.01 -0.37 -24.13
CA ALA A 77 -14.19 -1.59 -24.20
C ALA A 77 -14.38 -2.31 -25.54
N SER A 78 -15.62 -2.41 -26.04
CA SER A 78 -15.93 -2.97 -27.36
C SER A 78 -15.27 -2.16 -28.49
N GLU A 79 -15.31 -0.82 -28.40
CA GLU A 79 -14.64 0.08 -29.35
C GLU A 79 -13.11 -0.09 -29.32
N LEU A 80 -12.51 -0.24 -28.13
CA LEU A 80 -11.08 -0.54 -27.97
C LEU A 80 -10.71 -1.86 -28.67
N VAL A 81 -11.47 -2.92 -28.43
CA VAL A 81 -11.25 -4.24 -29.04
C VAL A 81 -11.35 -4.16 -30.57
N ALA A 82 -12.39 -3.53 -31.09
CA ALA A 82 -12.58 -3.35 -32.53
C ALA A 82 -11.44 -2.52 -33.16
N SER A 83 -10.92 -1.51 -32.45
CA SER A 83 -9.78 -0.69 -32.93
C SER A 83 -8.47 -1.48 -33.07
N LYS A 84 -8.38 -2.64 -32.42
CA LYS A 84 -7.26 -3.60 -32.52
C LYS A 84 -7.53 -4.72 -33.53
N GLU A 85 -8.57 -4.59 -34.35
CA GLU A 85 -8.98 -5.57 -35.36
C GLU A 85 -9.33 -6.96 -34.78
N LEU A 86 -9.82 -6.96 -33.52
CA LEU A 86 -10.30 -8.16 -32.83
C LEU A 86 -11.83 -8.16 -32.73
N ASP A 87 -12.43 -9.34 -32.55
CA ASP A 87 -13.89 -9.48 -32.48
C ASP A 87 -14.42 -9.05 -31.11
N PRO A 88 -15.20 -7.96 -30.99
CA PRO A 88 -15.78 -7.53 -29.72
C PRO A 88 -16.86 -8.47 -29.15
N ASN A 89 -17.33 -9.45 -29.93
CA ASN A 89 -18.26 -10.48 -29.45
C ASN A 89 -17.55 -11.69 -28.82
N ASP A 90 -16.22 -11.78 -28.95
CA ASP A 90 -15.40 -12.81 -28.30
C ASP A 90 -14.80 -12.25 -27.01
N ALA A 91 -15.11 -12.90 -25.88
CA ALA A 91 -14.57 -12.54 -24.56
C ALA A 91 -13.04 -12.63 -24.49
N ILE A 92 -12.41 -13.50 -25.30
CA ILE A 92 -10.94 -13.63 -25.36
C ILE A 92 -10.30 -12.36 -25.93
N SER A 93 -10.96 -11.69 -26.88
CA SER A 93 -10.44 -10.44 -27.48
C SER A 93 -10.14 -9.36 -26.44
N TYR A 94 -10.95 -9.24 -25.39
CA TYR A 94 -10.73 -8.29 -24.30
C TYR A 94 -9.46 -8.62 -23.51
N LYS A 95 -9.23 -9.91 -23.22
CA LYS A 95 -8.01 -10.38 -22.55
C LYS A 95 -6.75 -10.17 -23.40
N ARG A 96 -6.88 -10.36 -24.72
CA ARG A 96 -5.81 -10.12 -25.70
C ARG A 96 -5.40 -8.66 -25.81
N VAL A 97 -6.29 -7.70 -25.54
CA VAL A 97 -5.92 -6.27 -25.46
C VAL A 97 -5.51 -5.82 -24.07
N GLY A 98 -5.53 -6.70 -23.06
CA GLY A 98 -5.23 -6.35 -21.67
C GLY A 98 -6.38 -5.68 -20.92
N ALA A 99 -7.63 -5.85 -21.37
CA ALA A 99 -8.82 -5.41 -20.66
C ALA A 99 -9.37 -6.53 -19.76
N VAL A 100 -9.67 -6.20 -18.50
CA VAL A 100 -10.19 -7.13 -17.49
C VAL A 100 -11.62 -6.76 -17.15
N GLU A 101 -12.57 -7.65 -17.43
CA GLU A 101 -13.96 -7.45 -17.02
C GLU A 101 -14.09 -7.55 -15.48
N ILE A 102 -14.74 -6.56 -14.88
CA ILE A 102 -14.99 -6.50 -13.45
C ILE A 102 -16.30 -7.21 -13.15
N THR A 103 -16.22 -8.50 -12.85
CA THR A 103 -17.39 -9.33 -12.52
C THR A 103 -17.45 -9.64 -11.02
N GLN A 104 -18.64 -10.01 -10.53
CA GLN A 104 -18.81 -10.48 -9.15
C GLN A 104 -18.02 -11.78 -8.90
N GLU A 105 -17.89 -12.64 -9.92
CA GLU A 105 -17.10 -13.86 -9.83
C GLU A 105 -15.61 -13.56 -9.69
N LEU A 106 -15.07 -12.60 -10.46
CA LEU A 106 -13.67 -12.18 -10.35
C LEU A 106 -13.37 -11.61 -8.96
N ILE A 107 -14.28 -10.78 -8.42
CA ILE A 107 -14.18 -10.22 -7.07
C ILE A 107 -14.19 -11.35 -6.02
N ALA A 108 -15.12 -12.31 -6.12
CA ALA A 108 -15.20 -13.43 -5.18
C ALA A 108 -13.95 -14.32 -5.24
N LYS A 109 -13.38 -14.55 -6.42
CA LYS A 109 -12.10 -15.24 -6.59
C LYS A 109 -10.95 -14.45 -5.98
N GLY A 110 -10.93 -13.14 -6.16
CA GLY A 110 -9.96 -12.25 -5.53
C GLY A 110 -10.00 -12.34 -4.00
N GLU A 111 -11.20 -12.33 -3.41
CA GLU A 111 -11.39 -12.50 -1.97
C GLU A 111 -10.86 -13.86 -1.47
N ASP A 112 -11.20 -14.95 -2.18
CA ASP A 112 -10.77 -16.30 -1.80
C ASP A 112 -9.24 -16.45 -1.86
N ILE A 113 -8.60 -15.97 -2.93
CA ILE A 113 -7.14 -15.93 -3.06
C ILE A 113 -6.53 -15.10 -1.93
N PHE A 114 -7.03 -13.89 -1.69
CA PHE A 114 -6.52 -12.97 -0.67
C PHE A 114 -6.58 -13.57 0.75
N LEU A 115 -7.64 -14.31 1.05
CA LEU A 115 -7.86 -14.91 2.36
C LEU A 115 -7.11 -16.23 2.55
N ASN A 116 -7.07 -17.07 1.53
CA ASN A 116 -6.78 -18.49 1.69
C ASN A 116 -5.54 -18.97 0.93
N ARG A 117 -5.02 -18.21 -0.06
CA ARG A 117 -3.82 -18.61 -0.79
C ARG A 117 -2.56 -18.13 -0.07
N LYS A 118 -1.60 -19.04 0.13
CA LYS A 118 -0.29 -18.70 0.71
C LYS A 118 0.45 -17.67 -0.17
N ILE A 119 1.16 -16.75 0.47
CA ILE A 119 2.17 -15.87 -0.13
C ILE A 119 3.55 -16.54 0.03
N GLY A 120 4.42 -16.33 -0.96
CA GLY A 120 5.79 -16.81 -0.94
C GLY A 120 5.95 -18.27 -1.37
N ASP A 121 7.20 -18.61 -1.63
CA ASP A 121 7.60 -19.91 -2.16
C ASP A 121 8.08 -20.87 -1.06
N THR A 122 7.99 -22.17 -1.34
CA THR A 122 8.37 -23.22 -0.39
C THR A 122 9.89 -23.27 -0.22
N PHE A 123 10.65 -22.91 -1.25
CA PHE A 123 12.10 -23.02 -1.25
C PHE A 123 12.79 -21.94 -0.41
N GLY A 124 12.53 -20.68 -0.71
CA GLY A 124 13.07 -19.48 -0.09
C GLY A 124 12.43 -19.15 1.26
N LEU A 125 11.11 -18.96 1.31
CA LEU A 125 10.44 -18.51 2.54
C LEU A 125 10.40 -19.62 3.62
N GLN A 126 10.15 -20.86 3.22
CA GLN A 126 10.07 -21.98 4.16
C GLN A 126 11.40 -22.73 4.29
N GLY A 127 12.08 -23.05 3.19
CA GLY A 127 13.32 -23.83 3.18
C GLY A 127 14.57 -23.03 3.57
N ILE A 128 14.73 -21.80 3.08
CA ILE A 128 15.91 -20.97 3.37
C ILE A 128 15.66 -20.15 4.63
N PHE A 129 14.64 -19.29 4.65
CA PHE A 129 14.36 -18.38 5.76
C PHE A 129 13.83 -19.13 6.99
N GLY A 130 12.87 -20.04 6.82
CA GLY A 130 12.38 -20.90 7.89
C GLY A 130 11.20 -20.34 8.68
N LEU A 131 10.30 -19.57 8.05
CA LEU A 131 9.17 -18.94 8.74
C LEU A 131 8.29 -19.96 9.48
N GLY A 132 7.99 -21.10 8.86
CA GLY A 132 7.22 -22.17 9.48
C GLY A 132 7.94 -22.89 10.61
N GLN A 133 9.26 -23.08 10.50
CA GLN A 133 10.04 -23.64 11.61
C GLN A 133 10.04 -22.69 12.82
N GLY A 134 10.20 -21.39 12.59
CA GLY A 134 10.11 -20.37 13.64
C GLY A 134 8.73 -20.32 14.29
N THR A 135 7.67 -20.35 13.49
CA THR A 135 6.27 -20.38 14.00
C THR A 135 5.99 -21.63 14.82
N ALA A 136 6.53 -22.79 14.41
CA ALA A 136 6.37 -24.06 15.12
C ALA A 136 6.97 -24.06 16.53
N ILE A 137 7.93 -23.15 16.82
CA ILE A 137 8.47 -22.97 18.18
C ILE A 137 7.34 -22.63 19.17
N LEU A 138 6.29 -21.94 18.71
CA LEU A 138 5.16 -21.45 19.51
C LEU A 138 3.88 -22.29 19.37
N ALA A 139 3.94 -23.47 18.77
CA ALA A 139 2.74 -24.25 18.45
C ALA A 139 1.90 -24.61 19.69
N GLU A 140 2.58 -24.94 20.80
CA GLU A 140 1.92 -25.27 22.07
C GLU A 140 1.31 -24.01 22.70
N GLU A 141 2.06 -22.91 22.74
CA GLU A 141 1.60 -21.60 23.20
C GLU A 141 0.33 -21.14 22.47
N PHE A 142 0.30 -21.27 21.13
CA PHE A 142 -0.88 -20.96 20.33
C PHE A 142 -2.07 -21.86 20.64
N THR A 143 -1.83 -23.17 20.75
CA THR A 143 -2.89 -24.15 21.06
C THR A 143 -3.55 -23.82 22.40
N VAL A 144 -2.74 -23.54 23.42
CA VAL A 144 -3.24 -23.14 24.76
C VAL A 144 -4.00 -21.83 24.68
N ALA A 145 -3.44 -20.80 24.02
CA ALA A 145 -4.06 -19.48 23.92
C ALA A 145 -5.41 -19.53 23.19
N ILE A 146 -5.50 -20.22 22.06
CA ILE A 146 -6.74 -20.36 21.28
C ILE A 146 -7.78 -21.16 22.07
N SER A 147 -7.39 -22.26 22.72
CA SER A 147 -8.28 -23.04 23.58
C SER A 147 -8.88 -22.19 24.71
N ASN A 148 -8.08 -21.31 25.32
CA ASN A 148 -8.52 -20.42 26.40
C ASN A 148 -9.55 -19.37 25.96
N LEU A 149 -9.63 -19.07 24.65
CA LEU A 149 -10.69 -18.20 24.13
C LEU A 149 -12.08 -18.84 24.22
N GLN A 150 -12.17 -20.17 24.29
CA GLN A 150 -13.45 -20.91 24.34
C GLN A 150 -14.40 -20.50 23.19
N GLY A 151 -13.84 -20.32 21.99
CA GLY A 151 -14.58 -19.90 20.79
C GLY A 151 -14.94 -18.40 20.74
N ARG A 152 -14.53 -17.59 21.71
CA ARG A 152 -14.66 -16.12 21.63
C ARG A 152 -13.65 -15.56 20.62
N PRO A 153 -14.02 -14.53 19.84
CA PRO A 153 -13.07 -13.86 18.97
C PRO A 153 -12.05 -13.05 19.78
N THR A 154 -10.89 -12.76 19.18
CA THR A 154 -9.94 -11.76 19.71
C THR A 154 -9.28 -10.99 18.58
N THR A 155 -9.06 -9.69 18.79
CA THR A 155 -8.24 -8.84 17.92
C THR A 155 -6.76 -8.96 18.25
N ASN A 156 -6.38 -9.59 19.35
CA ASN A 156 -4.99 -9.78 19.74
C ASN A 156 -4.89 -11.07 20.56
N LEU A 157 -4.47 -12.16 19.90
CA LEU A 157 -4.20 -13.40 20.60
C LEU A 157 -2.98 -13.21 21.51
N GLN A 158 -3.19 -13.28 22.82
CA GLN A 158 -2.09 -13.24 23.78
C GLN A 158 -1.59 -14.65 24.04
N ILE A 159 -0.28 -14.86 23.94
CA ILE A 159 0.36 -16.13 24.27
C ILE A 159 1.22 -15.97 25.52
N THR A 160 1.29 -17.01 26.35
CA THR A 160 2.22 -17.06 27.49
C THR A 160 3.33 -18.04 27.16
N LEU A 161 4.58 -17.59 27.15
CA LEU A 161 5.71 -18.44 26.78
C LEU A 161 5.85 -19.62 27.75
N LEU A 162 5.93 -20.84 27.22
CA LEU A 162 6.07 -22.06 28.02
C LEU A 162 7.54 -22.42 28.28
N LYS A 163 8.45 -21.75 27.58
CA LYS A 163 9.92 -21.89 27.66
C LYS A 163 10.60 -20.54 27.45
N ASP A 164 11.86 -20.46 27.85
CA ASP A 164 12.71 -19.33 27.49
C ASP A 164 12.96 -19.34 25.99
N ILE A 165 12.91 -18.16 25.36
CA ILE A 165 13.23 -17.96 23.95
C ILE A 165 14.28 -16.86 23.86
N THR A 166 15.40 -17.13 23.21
CA THR A 166 16.42 -16.11 22.93
C THR A 166 16.39 -15.77 21.45
N LEU A 167 16.17 -14.49 21.13
CA LEU A 167 16.13 -13.93 19.79
C LEU A 167 17.07 -12.72 19.77
N GLY A 168 18.04 -12.71 18.87
CA GLY A 168 19.10 -11.69 18.92
C GLY A 168 19.80 -11.62 20.28
N SER A 169 19.92 -10.40 20.83
CA SER A 169 20.43 -10.13 22.17
C SER A 169 19.42 -10.32 23.30
N ARG A 170 18.17 -10.63 22.99
CA ARG A 170 17.06 -10.60 23.95
C ARG A 170 16.66 -12.00 24.35
N THR A 171 16.51 -12.21 25.65
CA THR A 171 15.90 -13.43 26.19
C THR A 171 14.52 -13.10 26.73
N PHE A 172 13.50 -13.71 26.14
CA PHE A 172 12.13 -13.70 26.62
C PHE A 172 11.96 -14.89 27.57
N THR A 173 11.77 -14.62 28.85
CA THR A 173 11.69 -15.67 29.86
C THR A 173 10.35 -16.39 29.79
N ARG A 174 10.34 -17.66 30.18
CA ARG A 174 9.13 -18.43 30.44
C ARG A 174 8.15 -17.64 31.32
N GLY A 175 6.86 -17.70 30.99
CA GLY A 175 5.80 -16.96 31.67
C GLY A 175 5.59 -15.55 31.13
N THR A 176 6.46 -15.04 30.24
CA THR A 176 6.22 -13.76 29.56
C THR A 176 4.96 -13.86 28.71
N VAL A 177 4.08 -12.86 28.83
CA VAL A 177 2.93 -12.70 27.95
C VAL A 177 3.33 -11.88 26.73
N ILE A 178 3.12 -12.43 25.54
CA ILE A 178 3.38 -11.77 24.26
C ILE A 178 2.05 -11.40 23.62
N ASN A 179 1.87 -10.11 23.35
CA ASN A 179 0.86 -9.64 22.42
C ASN A 179 1.29 -10.06 21.01
N THR A 180 0.47 -10.82 20.29
CA THR A 180 0.84 -11.26 18.94
C THR A 180 0.22 -10.40 17.86
N GLY A 181 -0.89 -9.72 18.14
CA GLY A 181 -1.72 -9.05 17.15
C GLY A 181 -2.44 -9.97 16.17
N LEU A 182 -2.30 -11.30 16.33
CA LEU A 182 -3.02 -12.28 15.52
C LEU A 182 -4.50 -12.22 15.85
N LYS A 183 -5.32 -12.27 14.81
CA LYS A 183 -6.79 -12.24 14.93
C LYS A 183 -7.32 -13.66 14.98
N VAL A 184 -8.27 -13.93 15.87
CA VAL A 184 -9.01 -15.21 15.89
C VAL A 184 -10.49 -14.91 15.77
N GLU A 185 -11.11 -15.46 14.73
CA GLU A 185 -12.55 -15.30 14.50
C GLU A 185 -13.36 -16.12 15.49
N LYS A 186 -14.62 -15.73 15.69
CA LYS A 186 -15.54 -16.44 16.58
C LYS A 186 -15.67 -17.90 16.13
N GLY A 187 -15.39 -18.83 17.05
CA GLY A 187 -15.44 -20.27 16.80
C GLY A 187 -14.28 -20.83 15.99
N SER A 188 -13.33 -20.00 15.53
CA SER A 188 -12.14 -20.49 14.82
C SER A 188 -11.17 -21.17 15.78
N THR A 189 -10.50 -22.21 15.29
CA THR A 189 -9.37 -22.87 15.95
C THR A 189 -8.02 -22.44 15.38
N THR A 190 -8.03 -21.50 14.44
CA THR A 190 -6.84 -20.97 13.77
C THR A 190 -6.91 -19.44 13.68
N THR A 191 -5.76 -18.84 13.46
CA THR A 191 -5.57 -17.41 13.30
C THR A 191 -5.90 -16.97 11.87
N LEU A 192 -6.52 -15.80 11.71
CA LEU A 192 -6.84 -15.24 10.39
C LEU A 192 -5.55 -14.95 9.61
N GLY A 193 -5.45 -15.54 8.42
CA GLY A 193 -4.35 -15.28 7.48
C GLY A 193 -3.03 -15.99 7.79
N SER A 194 -3.00 -16.91 8.76
CA SER A 194 -1.83 -17.76 8.99
C SER A 194 -2.22 -19.19 9.33
N ALA A 195 -1.45 -20.14 8.78
CA ALA A 195 -1.64 -21.57 9.00
C ALA A 195 -0.55 -22.12 9.94
N PRO A 196 -0.82 -23.25 10.65
CA PRO A 196 0.14 -23.84 11.59
C PRO A 196 1.50 -24.23 10.98
N ASN A 197 1.56 -24.44 9.66
CA ASN A 197 2.79 -24.76 8.94
C ASN A 197 3.63 -23.52 8.56
N GLY A 198 3.24 -22.32 8.99
CA GLY A 198 3.92 -21.07 8.68
C GLY A 198 3.53 -20.42 7.36
N ASN A 199 2.58 -20.99 6.62
CA ASN A 199 2.03 -20.29 5.46
C ASN A 199 1.21 -19.09 5.95
N ILE A 200 1.38 -17.97 5.25
CA ILE A 200 0.66 -16.71 5.51
C ILE A 200 -0.09 -16.28 4.26
N THR A 201 -1.17 -15.53 4.43
CA THR A 201 -1.97 -14.95 3.33
C THR A 201 -2.06 -13.43 3.49
N CYS A 202 -2.61 -12.73 2.50
CA CYS A 202 -2.77 -11.28 2.54
C CYS A 202 -3.58 -10.81 3.76
N ALA A 203 -4.50 -11.66 4.24
CA ALA A 203 -5.35 -11.39 5.38
C ALA A 203 -4.59 -11.21 6.71
N LEU A 204 -3.38 -11.76 6.85
CA LEU A 204 -2.58 -11.59 8.08
C LEU A 204 -2.28 -10.10 8.33
N CYS A 205 -1.98 -9.37 7.24
CA CYS A 205 -1.61 -7.97 7.26
C CYS A 205 -2.80 -7.04 6.96
N HIS A 206 -3.75 -7.46 6.12
CA HIS A 206 -4.77 -6.57 5.56
C HIS A 206 -6.20 -6.95 5.92
N ALA A 207 -6.39 -7.72 7.00
CA ALA A 207 -7.68 -7.92 7.62
C ALA A 207 -7.58 -7.74 9.15
N SER A 208 -8.63 -7.17 9.73
CA SER A 208 -8.79 -7.04 11.19
C SER A 208 -10.17 -7.53 11.62
N LEU A 209 -10.47 -7.45 12.92
CA LEU A 209 -11.79 -7.72 13.46
C LEU A 209 -12.36 -6.49 14.15
N SER A 210 -13.68 -6.29 14.07
CA SER A 210 -14.39 -5.34 14.92
C SER A 210 -14.42 -5.82 16.37
N ASN A 211 -14.84 -4.95 17.29
CA ASN A 211 -15.04 -5.31 18.70
C ASN A 211 -16.07 -6.43 18.89
N GLU A 212 -17.01 -6.60 17.95
CA GLU A 212 -17.98 -7.69 17.92
C GLU A 212 -17.44 -8.97 17.25
N GLY A 213 -16.18 -8.97 16.82
CA GLY A 213 -15.53 -10.09 16.14
C GLY A 213 -15.90 -10.26 14.67
N LYS A 214 -16.43 -9.20 14.01
CA LYS A 214 -16.72 -9.23 12.56
C LYS A 214 -15.47 -8.92 11.76
N ARG A 215 -15.26 -9.64 10.66
CA ARG A 215 -14.14 -9.37 9.74
C ARG A 215 -14.25 -7.99 9.12
N LEU A 216 -13.16 -7.23 9.21
CA LEU A 216 -12.97 -5.93 8.58
C LEU A 216 -11.91 -6.10 7.49
N LEU A 217 -12.38 -6.44 6.29
CA LEU A 217 -11.53 -6.60 5.12
C LEU A 217 -10.99 -5.24 4.68
N GLY A 218 -9.70 -5.18 4.38
CA GLY A 218 -9.02 -3.97 3.93
C GLY A 218 -8.45 -3.10 5.04
N VAL A 219 -8.81 -3.36 6.29
CA VAL A 219 -8.21 -2.71 7.46
C VAL A 219 -6.87 -3.35 7.75
N ALA A 220 -5.83 -2.53 7.87
CA ALA A 220 -4.50 -2.98 8.24
C ALA A 220 -4.47 -3.59 9.65
N ASN A 221 -3.74 -4.68 9.82
CA ASN A 221 -3.42 -5.24 11.12
C ASN A 221 -2.23 -4.48 11.72
N SER A 222 -2.47 -3.27 12.24
CA SER A 222 -1.43 -2.43 12.86
C SER A 222 -0.91 -2.97 14.20
N GLU A 223 -1.47 -4.07 14.69
CA GLU A 223 -1.08 -4.71 15.95
C GLU A 223 -0.25 -5.97 15.72
N ILE A 224 -0.02 -6.43 14.49
CA ILE A 224 0.72 -7.69 14.28
C ILE A 224 2.16 -7.56 14.79
N ALA A 225 2.58 -8.51 15.63
CA ALA A 225 3.96 -8.64 16.09
C ALA A 225 4.86 -9.28 15.01
N PHE A 226 4.71 -8.85 13.76
CA PHE A 226 5.40 -9.45 12.61
C PHE A 226 6.93 -9.50 12.79
N PRO A 227 7.60 -8.45 13.32
CA PRO A 227 9.05 -8.52 13.53
C PRO A 227 9.47 -9.62 14.52
N PHE A 228 8.66 -9.92 15.53
CA PHE A 228 8.90 -11.02 16.45
C PHE A 228 8.77 -12.39 15.74
N PHE A 229 7.78 -12.55 14.86
CA PHE A 229 7.63 -13.77 14.07
C PHE A 229 8.74 -13.99 13.05
N LEU A 230 9.26 -12.91 12.46
CA LEU A 230 10.42 -13.00 11.57
C LEU A 230 11.69 -13.38 12.34
N ALA A 231 11.91 -12.82 13.53
CA ALA A 231 13.08 -13.15 14.36
C ALA A 231 13.05 -14.58 14.92
N LEU A 232 11.89 -15.23 14.98
CA LEU A 232 11.78 -16.64 15.35
C LEU A 232 12.30 -17.58 14.27
N ALA A 233 12.41 -17.12 13.02
CA ALA A 233 12.90 -17.95 11.93
C ALA A 233 14.39 -18.29 12.18
N PRO A 234 14.80 -19.55 11.97
CA PRO A 234 16.17 -20.00 12.27
C PRO A 234 17.25 -19.38 11.38
N ASN A 235 16.86 -18.70 10.30
CA ASN A 235 17.74 -18.05 9.33
C ASN A 235 17.15 -16.70 8.90
N SER A 236 16.74 -15.88 9.87
CA SER A 236 16.06 -14.61 9.64
C SER A 236 16.97 -13.64 8.86
N ALA A 237 18.29 -13.72 9.07
CA ALA A 237 19.28 -12.91 8.37
C ALA A 237 19.38 -13.19 6.87
N ALA A 238 18.72 -14.22 6.33
CA ALA A 238 18.53 -14.32 4.88
C ALA A 238 17.78 -13.11 4.28
N GLY A 239 17.04 -12.36 5.11
CA GLY A 239 16.37 -11.11 4.75
C GLY A 239 17.26 -9.85 4.77
N PHE A 240 18.57 -9.96 5.03
CA PHE A 240 19.45 -8.83 5.37
C PHE A 240 19.47 -7.66 4.38
N SER A 241 19.26 -7.91 3.08
CA SER A 241 19.23 -6.89 2.02
C SER A 241 18.08 -5.88 2.14
N ARG A 242 17.10 -6.14 3.01
CA ARG A 242 16.04 -5.20 3.40
C ARG A 242 16.51 -4.18 4.44
N THR A 243 17.73 -4.32 4.94
CA THR A 243 18.28 -3.44 5.97
C THR A 243 19.66 -2.97 5.54
N LYS A 244 20.16 -1.91 6.20
CA LYS A 244 21.51 -1.41 5.94
C LYS A 244 22.55 -2.15 6.79
N ILE A 245 22.74 -3.44 6.53
CA ILE A 245 23.76 -4.30 7.14
C ILE A 245 24.63 -4.94 6.06
N ASP A 246 25.94 -4.84 6.20
CA ASP A 246 26.91 -5.40 5.26
C ASP A 246 27.42 -6.76 5.78
N PRO A 247 27.21 -7.87 5.07
CA PRO A 247 27.66 -9.19 5.52
C PRO A 247 29.20 -9.30 5.60
N LEU A 248 29.96 -8.43 4.94
CA LEU A 248 31.42 -8.44 4.98
C LEU A 248 32.01 -7.49 6.03
N ASP A 249 31.19 -6.77 6.79
CA ASP A 249 31.68 -5.91 7.87
C ASP A 249 32.50 -6.74 8.88
N PRO A 250 33.74 -6.30 9.23
CA PRO A 250 34.60 -6.99 10.19
C PRO A 250 33.94 -7.35 11.52
N GLN A 251 32.92 -6.59 11.96
CA GLN A 251 32.22 -6.88 13.22
C GLN A 251 31.44 -8.21 13.20
N TYR A 252 31.01 -8.66 12.02
CA TYR A 252 30.28 -9.91 11.83
C TYR A 252 31.20 -11.07 11.46
N GLN A 253 32.51 -10.87 11.38
CA GLN A 253 33.47 -11.94 11.05
C GLN A 253 33.67 -12.89 12.24
N GLY A 254 34.06 -14.14 11.94
CA GLY A 254 34.22 -15.18 12.96
C GLY A 254 34.36 -16.56 12.35
N ASN A 255 33.43 -17.46 12.63
CA ASN A 255 33.41 -18.83 12.13
C ASN A 255 32.77 -18.99 10.73
N GLY A 256 32.49 -17.88 10.03
CA GLY A 256 31.87 -17.91 8.70
C GLY A 256 32.66 -18.70 7.65
N LYS A 257 31.92 -19.30 6.71
CA LYS A 257 32.46 -20.17 5.66
C LYS A 257 33.26 -19.38 4.62
N THR A 258 34.25 -20.00 3.99
CA THR A 258 34.99 -19.42 2.86
C THR A 258 34.39 -19.93 1.55
N ILE A 259 34.05 -19.00 0.66
CA ILE A 259 33.45 -19.25 -0.66
C ILE A 259 34.34 -18.71 -1.78
N ILE A 260 33.99 -19.04 -3.02
CA ILE A 260 34.51 -18.39 -4.22
C ILE A 260 33.50 -17.32 -4.66
N ASP A 261 33.94 -16.06 -4.78
CA ASP A 261 33.09 -14.96 -5.25
C ASP A 261 32.86 -14.98 -6.77
N SER A 262 32.09 -14.01 -7.30
CA SER A 262 31.82 -13.98 -8.74
C SER A 262 33.05 -13.66 -9.61
N GLN A 263 34.13 -13.13 -9.03
CA GLN A 263 35.42 -12.86 -9.70
C GLN A 263 36.45 -13.98 -9.51
N GLY A 264 36.13 -15.04 -8.74
CA GLY A 264 37.02 -16.17 -8.49
C GLY A 264 37.93 -16.02 -7.27
N ASN A 265 37.76 -14.98 -6.45
CA ASN A 265 38.53 -14.81 -5.23
C ASN A 265 37.91 -15.57 -4.06
N LEU A 266 38.76 -15.89 -3.08
CA LEU A 266 38.29 -16.44 -1.81
C LEU A 266 37.74 -15.33 -0.92
N VAL A 267 36.48 -15.47 -0.51
CA VAL A 267 35.81 -14.53 0.39
C VAL A 267 35.28 -15.28 1.60
N LYS A 268 35.47 -14.68 2.78
CA LYS A 268 34.94 -15.20 4.03
C LYS A 268 33.59 -14.57 4.33
N LEU A 269 32.55 -15.39 4.40
CA LEU A 269 31.20 -15.03 4.81
C LEU A 269 31.18 -14.61 6.29
N PRO A 270 30.12 -13.89 6.74
CA PRO A 270 29.99 -13.57 8.16
C PRO A 270 29.83 -14.85 9.00
N ASP A 271 30.19 -14.74 10.28
CA ASP A 271 29.82 -15.68 11.31
C ASP A 271 28.28 -15.76 11.38
N PRO A 272 27.65 -16.90 11.03
CA PRO A 272 26.20 -17.00 10.96
C PRO A 272 25.53 -16.62 12.29
N GLU A 273 26.07 -17.02 13.43
CA GLU A 273 25.45 -16.74 14.72
C GLU A 273 25.49 -15.24 15.05
N LYS A 274 26.62 -14.58 14.82
CA LYS A 274 26.73 -13.12 15.05
C LYS A 274 25.83 -12.33 14.10
N PHE A 275 25.73 -12.77 12.86
CA PHE A 275 24.95 -12.08 11.83
C PHE A 275 23.44 -12.23 12.06
N GLU A 276 22.97 -13.46 12.35
CA GLU A 276 21.60 -13.72 12.80
C GLU A 276 21.27 -12.87 14.03
N LYS A 277 22.14 -12.89 15.04
CA LYS A 277 21.92 -12.14 16.26
C LYS A 277 21.74 -10.64 15.99
N ALA A 278 22.56 -10.07 15.11
CA ALA A 278 22.49 -8.65 14.75
C ALA A 278 21.23 -8.32 13.94
N PHE A 279 20.80 -9.21 13.05
CA PHE A 279 19.60 -9.02 12.24
C PHE A 279 18.32 -9.15 13.08
N ASP A 280 18.24 -10.15 13.96
CA ASP A 280 17.15 -10.28 14.93
C ASP A 280 17.03 -9.04 15.82
N ASP A 281 18.16 -8.49 16.28
CA ASP A 281 18.15 -7.24 17.04
C ASP A 281 17.54 -6.09 16.23
N ILE A 282 17.81 -5.99 14.92
CA ILE A 282 17.17 -5.03 14.00
C ILE A 282 15.66 -5.27 13.89
N LEU A 283 15.24 -6.51 13.66
CA LEU A 283 13.81 -6.86 13.58
C LEU A 283 13.08 -6.49 14.87
N LEU A 284 13.60 -6.89 16.02
CA LEU A 284 12.96 -6.69 17.32
C LEU A 284 12.90 -5.22 17.77
N ASP A 285 13.58 -4.31 17.07
CA ASP A 285 13.44 -2.87 17.27
C ASP A 285 12.33 -2.22 16.43
N LEU A 286 11.76 -2.96 15.47
CA LEU A 286 10.62 -2.49 14.72
C LEU A 286 9.34 -2.52 15.57
N PRO A 287 8.48 -1.50 15.47
CA PRO A 287 7.17 -1.52 16.12
C PRO A 287 6.27 -2.63 15.57
N PHE A 288 5.22 -2.94 16.32
CA PHE A 288 4.11 -3.77 15.86
C PHE A 288 3.46 -3.11 14.64
N GLY A 289 2.97 -3.90 13.68
CA GLY A 289 2.35 -3.37 12.46
C GLY A 289 3.32 -2.74 11.45
N ASN A 290 4.63 -2.84 11.68
CA ASN A 290 5.67 -2.33 10.78
C ASN A 290 6.56 -3.47 10.25
N PHE A 291 7.00 -3.36 9.00
CA PHE A 291 8.02 -4.23 8.40
C PHE A 291 8.68 -3.54 7.20
N GLU A 292 9.88 -4.00 6.83
CA GLU A 292 10.54 -3.59 5.58
C GLU A 292 10.40 -4.71 4.56
N SER A 293 9.91 -4.36 3.37
CA SER A 293 9.68 -5.32 2.28
C SER A 293 10.67 -5.16 1.13
N SER A 294 11.26 -3.97 0.98
CA SER A 294 12.07 -3.57 -0.16
C SER A 294 13.53 -3.99 0.02
N THR A 295 14.09 -4.65 -0.99
CA THR A 295 15.49 -5.14 -1.00
C THR A 295 16.46 -4.07 -1.52
N ASP A 296 16.40 -2.88 -0.92
CA ASP A 296 17.15 -1.70 -1.37
C ASP A 296 18.22 -1.22 -0.35
N GLY A 297 18.40 -1.93 0.76
CA GLY A 297 19.41 -1.60 1.78
C GLY A 297 19.18 -0.26 2.47
N ILE A 298 17.97 0.31 2.38
CA ILE A 298 17.60 1.57 3.01
C ILE A 298 16.94 1.28 4.36
N LYS A 299 17.12 2.19 5.32
CA LYS A 299 16.39 2.20 6.59
C LYS A 299 15.10 2.99 6.39
N ASN A 300 14.07 2.34 5.86
CA ASN A 300 12.84 2.98 5.39
C ASN A 300 11.57 2.18 5.71
N THR A 301 11.60 1.43 6.81
CA THR A 301 10.48 0.60 7.28
C THR A 301 9.17 1.39 7.26
N THR A 302 8.10 0.73 6.82
CA THR A 302 6.78 1.36 6.74
C THR A 302 5.79 0.65 7.64
N GLN A 303 4.69 1.33 7.98
CA GLN A 303 3.53 0.65 8.55
C GLN A 303 2.73 -0.08 7.45
N ILE A 304 2.03 -1.14 7.84
CA ILE A 304 1.13 -1.86 6.94
C ILE A 304 0.04 -0.91 6.44
N PRO A 305 -0.13 -0.70 5.12
CA PRO A 305 -1.19 0.15 4.60
C PRO A 305 -2.55 -0.56 4.63
N ASN A 306 -3.63 0.23 4.70
CA ASN A 306 -4.96 -0.28 4.35
C ASN A 306 -5.03 -0.58 2.84
N VAL A 307 -6.02 -1.38 2.42
CA VAL A 307 -6.22 -1.71 0.99
C VAL A 307 -7.56 -1.21 0.44
N PHE A 308 -8.01 -0.04 0.89
CA PHE A 308 -9.10 0.71 0.26
C PHE A 308 -8.60 1.42 -1.01
N THR A 309 -8.46 0.65 -2.09
CA THR A 309 -7.58 0.97 -3.23
C THR A 309 -8.26 1.67 -4.40
N PHE A 310 -9.60 1.66 -4.47
CA PHE A 310 -10.31 2.21 -5.61
C PHE A 310 -10.04 3.70 -5.79
N LYS A 311 -9.53 4.07 -6.97
CA LYS A 311 -9.14 5.44 -7.34
C LYS A 311 -8.07 6.08 -6.44
N SER A 312 -7.24 5.26 -5.78
CA SER A 312 -6.15 5.69 -4.89
C SER A 312 -4.73 5.46 -5.46
N HIS A 313 -4.61 5.22 -6.77
CA HIS A 313 -3.34 5.05 -7.49
C HIS A 313 -2.53 6.36 -7.52
N PRO A 314 -1.21 6.35 -7.81
CA PRO A 314 -0.36 5.18 -7.82
C PRO A 314 -0.24 4.56 -6.41
N TYR A 315 0.12 3.28 -6.36
CA TYR A 315 0.17 2.50 -5.13
C TYR A 315 1.59 2.43 -4.55
N GLY A 316 1.68 2.00 -3.28
CA GLY A 316 2.88 2.15 -2.47
C GLY A 316 2.96 3.53 -1.80
N TRP A 317 3.86 3.69 -0.83
CA TRP A 317 4.04 4.95 -0.12
C TRP A 317 4.71 6.02 -0.99
N SER A 318 5.63 5.61 -1.86
CA SER A 318 6.36 6.50 -2.77
C SER A 318 5.66 6.64 -4.14
N GLY A 319 4.59 5.89 -4.38
CA GLY A 319 3.85 5.88 -5.65
C GLY A 319 4.50 5.02 -6.72
N GLU A 320 5.33 4.07 -6.32
CA GLU A 320 6.18 3.29 -7.19
C GLU A 320 5.44 2.20 -7.98
N SER A 321 4.28 1.74 -7.51
CA SER A 321 3.40 0.81 -8.23
C SER A 321 2.35 1.58 -9.01
N ALA A 322 2.78 2.19 -10.13
CA ALA A 322 1.97 3.13 -10.91
C ALA A 322 1.42 2.57 -12.23
N VAL A 323 1.98 1.46 -12.75
CA VAL A 323 1.62 0.92 -14.07
C VAL A 323 1.13 -0.53 -13.97
N GLY A 324 0.28 -0.93 -14.92
CA GLY A 324 -0.31 -2.27 -14.96
C GLY A 324 -1.83 -2.25 -14.73
N PRO A 325 -2.48 -3.42 -14.78
CA PRO A 325 -3.91 -3.55 -14.48
C PRO A 325 -4.29 -2.91 -13.15
N PHE A 326 -5.50 -2.35 -13.13
CA PHE A 326 -6.08 -1.64 -11.99
C PHE A 326 -5.21 -0.48 -11.51
N GLY A 327 -4.60 0.26 -12.44
CA GLY A 327 -3.80 1.46 -12.16
C GLY A 327 -2.48 1.18 -11.43
N GLY A 328 -1.94 -0.03 -11.62
CA GLY A 328 -0.73 -0.51 -10.95
C GLY A 328 -0.97 -1.35 -9.70
N LEU A 329 -2.22 -1.63 -9.31
CA LEU A 329 -2.49 -2.52 -8.19
C LEU A 329 -2.00 -3.95 -8.47
N GLY A 330 -2.10 -4.40 -9.73
CA GLY A 330 -1.50 -5.66 -10.16
C GLY A 330 0.02 -5.69 -10.00
N SER A 331 0.72 -4.55 -10.17
CA SER A 331 2.16 -4.44 -9.92
C SER A 331 2.47 -4.52 -8.41
N LEU A 332 1.66 -3.87 -7.57
CA LEU A 332 1.81 -3.95 -6.11
C LEU A 332 1.65 -5.40 -5.61
N ASN A 333 0.56 -6.05 -6.02
CA ASN A 333 0.30 -7.45 -5.67
C ASN A 333 1.43 -8.36 -6.18
N ASN A 334 1.91 -8.12 -7.40
CA ASN A 334 3.05 -8.86 -7.94
C ASN A 334 4.32 -8.68 -7.09
N GLY A 335 4.60 -7.46 -6.63
CA GLY A 335 5.75 -7.19 -5.75
C GLY A 335 5.73 -8.06 -4.49
N VAL A 336 4.56 -8.13 -3.82
CA VAL A 336 4.37 -8.92 -2.60
C VAL A 336 4.56 -10.43 -2.85
N HIS A 337 4.05 -10.93 -3.98
CA HIS A 337 4.13 -12.36 -4.32
C HIS A 337 5.42 -12.78 -5.05
N SER A 338 6.27 -11.81 -5.43
CA SER A 338 7.53 -12.06 -6.11
C SER A 338 8.69 -11.37 -5.41
N SER A 339 9.07 -10.16 -5.83
CA SER A 339 10.32 -9.51 -5.42
C SER A 339 10.49 -9.31 -3.92
N GLU A 340 9.40 -9.09 -3.18
CA GLU A 340 9.45 -8.77 -1.75
C GLU A 340 9.53 -10.02 -0.86
N ILE A 341 9.08 -11.18 -1.35
CA ILE A 341 9.07 -12.44 -0.58
C ILE A 341 10.10 -13.47 -1.07
N ASN A 342 10.49 -13.41 -2.34
CA ASN A 342 11.48 -14.32 -2.93
C ASN A 342 12.90 -13.96 -2.45
N VAL A 343 13.39 -14.74 -1.49
CA VAL A 343 14.67 -14.50 -0.81
C VAL A 343 15.87 -14.58 -1.75
N ILE A 344 15.83 -15.43 -2.78
CA ILE A 344 16.99 -15.68 -3.65
C ILE A 344 16.96 -14.86 -4.93
N ALA A 345 15.79 -14.55 -5.49
CA ALA A 345 15.69 -13.83 -6.77
C ALA A 345 16.34 -12.44 -6.76
N SER A 346 16.59 -11.83 -5.59
CA SER A 346 17.33 -10.57 -5.49
C SER A 346 18.80 -10.69 -5.90
N ALA A 347 19.39 -11.89 -5.86
CA ALA A 347 20.79 -12.13 -6.22
C ALA A 347 21.17 -11.61 -7.62
N GLN A 348 20.22 -11.60 -8.57
CA GLN A 348 20.46 -11.15 -9.94
C GLN A 348 20.69 -9.63 -10.07
N LEU A 349 20.17 -8.83 -9.13
CA LEU A 349 20.29 -7.37 -9.15
C LEU A 349 21.20 -6.82 -8.06
N ILE A 350 21.51 -7.62 -7.03
CA ILE A 350 22.14 -7.17 -5.78
C ILE A 350 23.47 -6.44 -5.97
N ALA A 351 24.27 -6.84 -6.96
CA ALA A 351 25.54 -6.17 -7.28
C ALA A 351 25.33 -4.77 -7.85
N LYS A 352 24.30 -4.59 -8.69
CA LYS A 352 23.98 -3.30 -9.31
C LYS A 352 23.24 -2.37 -8.35
N THR A 353 22.45 -2.93 -7.43
CA THR A 353 21.61 -2.14 -6.52
C THR A 353 22.29 -1.83 -5.19
N LEU A 354 22.97 -2.80 -4.57
CA LEU A 354 23.58 -2.67 -3.25
C LEU A 354 25.11 -2.76 -3.26
N GLY A 355 25.73 -3.09 -4.40
CA GLY A 355 27.17 -3.29 -4.49
C GLY A 355 27.67 -4.57 -3.80
N ILE A 356 26.77 -5.52 -3.50
CA ILE A 356 27.11 -6.80 -2.88
C ILE A 356 27.38 -7.84 -3.99
N ASP A 357 28.46 -8.60 -3.86
CA ASP A 357 28.74 -9.70 -4.80
C ASP A 357 27.61 -10.76 -4.75
N PRO A 358 27.07 -11.23 -5.90
CA PRO A 358 25.96 -12.18 -5.91
C PRO A 358 26.27 -13.49 -5.19
N GLU A 359 27.52 -13.96 -5.20
CA GLU A 359 27.93 -15.17 -4.49
C GLU A 359 27.98 -14.93 -2.98
N VAL A 360 28.41 -13.75 -2.54
CA VAL A 360 28.33 -13.34 -1.13
C VAL A 360 26.88 -13.27 -0.67
N TYR A 361 25.98 -12.73 -1.49
CA TYR A 361 24.55 -12.70 -1.19
C TYR A 361 23.98 -14.11 -1.03
N ILE A 362 24.11 -14.96 -2.06
CA ILE A 362 23.58 -16.34 -2.03
C ILE A 362 24.20 -17.11 -0.88
N GLY A 363 25.53 -17.04 -0.72
CA GLY A 363 26.26 -17.73 0.33
C GLY A 363 25.81 -17.31 1.73
N THR A 364 25.62 -16.00 1.96
CA THR A 364 25.10 -15.48 3.23
C THR A 364 23.66 -15.94 3.47
N SER A 365 22.80 -15.93 2.45
CA SER A 365 21.41 -16.36 2.59
C SER A 365 21.27 -17.84 2.91
N ILE A 366 22.14 -18.72 2.38
CA ILE A 366 21.99 -20.18 2.54
C ILE A 366 22.91 -20.80 3.59
N GLN A 367 23.95 -20.10 4.09
CA GLN A 367 24.92 -20.71 5.03
C GLN A 367 24.27 -21.28 6.30
N ASN A 368 23.16 -20.68 6.74
CA ASN A 368 22.38 -21.11 7.91
C ASN A 368 20.94 -21.49 7.54
N ALA A 369 20.68 -21.84 6.26
CA ALA A 369 19.34 -22.20 5.77
C ALA A 369 18.56 -23.14 6.71
N ALA A 370 17.26 -22.88 6.85
CA ALA A 370 16.38 -23.62 7.74
C ALA A 370 16.31 -25.13 7.40
N ASP A 371 16.32 -25.48 6.12
CA ASP A 371 16.55 -26.84 5.66
C ASP A 371 18.07 -27.09 5.56
N PRO A 372 18.66 -27.99 6.39
CA PRO A 372 20.09 -28.26 6.37
C PRO A 372 20.62 -28.75 5.02
N ARG A 373 19.77 -29.33 4.17
CA ARG A 373 20.16 -29.79 2.82
C ARG A 373 20.49 -28.63 1.88
N LEU A 374 20.04 -27.41 2.20
CA LEU A 374 20.29 -26.22 1.40
C LEU A 374 21.59 -25.50 1.77
N ARG A 375 22.21 -25.86 2.91
CA ARG A 375 23.39 -25.17 3.43
C ARG A 375 24.62 -25.42 2.59
N LEU A 376 25.55 -24.46 2.62
CA LEU A 376 26.89 -24.64 2.04
C LEU A 376 27.61 -25.84 2.71
N PRO A 377 28.35 -26.66 1.95
CA PRO A 377 29.01 -27.84 2.48
C PRO A 377 30.08 -27.48 3.52
N GLU A 378 30.34 -28.39 4.46
CA GLU A 378 31.42 -28.23 5.44
C GLU A 378 32.77 -28.63 4.86
N GLY A 379 33.81 -27.84 5.16
CA GLY A 379 35.20 -28.14 4.78
C GLY A 379 35.51 -28.07 3.28
N ILE A 380 34.55 -27.65 2.45
CA ILE A 380 34.70 -27.54 0.99
C ILE A 380 34.42 -26.10 0.58
N THR A 381 35.39 -25.46 -0.06
CA THR A 381 35.18 -24.15 -0.69
C THR A 381 34.44 -24.35 -2.01
N VAL A 382 33.28 -23.71 -2.14
CA VAL A 382 32.44 -23.76 -3.33
C VAL A 382 32.08 -22.36 -3.80
N LYS A 383 31.66 -22.24 -5.05
CA LYS A 383 30.91 -21.09 -5.53
C LYS A 383 29.42 -21.30 -5.18
N PRO A 384 28.80 -20.45 -4.34
CA PRO A 384 27.44 -20.63 -3.84
C PRO A 384 26.37 -20.87 -4.91
N SER A 385 26.41 -20.16 -6.04
CA SER A 385 25.46 -20.37 -7.15
C SER A 385 25.61 -21.75 -7.79
N GLU A 386 26.83 -22.26 -7.97
CA GLU A 386 27.11 -23.59 -8.49
C GLU A 386 26.66 -24.68 -7.50
N TRP A 387 26.89 -24.45 -6.21
CA TRP A 387 26.37 -25.31 -5.15
C TRP A 387 24.84 -25.37 -5.20
N LEU A 388 24.18 -24.21 -5.28
CA LEU A 388 22.73 -24.10 -5.37
C LEU A 388 22.18 -24.90 -6.56
N ARG A 389 22.84 -24.85 -7.73
CA ARG A 389 22.47 -25.68 -8.91
C ARG A 389 22.58 -27.17 -8.64
N THR A 390 23.51 -27.60 -7.79
CA THR A 390 23.71 -29.02 -7.44
C THR A 390 22.59 -29.53 -6.53
N ILE A 391 22.21 -28.75 -5.52
CA ILE A 391 21.18 -29.15 -4.54
C ILE A 391 19.75 -28.89 -5.00
N ALA A 392 19.56 -27.92 -5.91
CA ALA A 392 18.26 -27.49 -6.41
C ALA A 392 18.31 -27.31 -7.95
N PRO A 393 18.49 -28.39 -8.73
CA PRO A 393 18.70 -28.31 -10.18
C PRO A 393 17.49 -27.79 -10.96
N ASP A 394 16.27 -28.01 -10.45
CA ASP A 394 15.03 -27.51 -11.04
C ASP A 394 14.73 -26.08 -10.55
N ILE A 395 15.15 -25.09 -11.34
CA ILE A 395 14.95 -23.66 -11.04
C ILE A 395 13.47 -23.32 -10.89
N VAL A 396 12.60 -23.96 -11.68
CA VAL A 396 11.16 -23.64 -11.68
C VAL A 396 10.51 -24.04 -10.36
N LYS A 397 10.91 -25.18 -9.79
CA LYS A 397 10.40 -25.62 -8.48
C LYS A 397 11.09 -24.94 -7.30
N ALA A 398 12.32 -24.44 -7.48
CA ALA A 398 13.08 -23.81 -6.43
C ALA A 398 12.83 -22.29 -6.41
N GLU A 399 13.48 -21.55 -7.29
CA GLU A 399 13.52 -20.08 -7.24
C GLU A 399 12.33 -19.39 -7.91
N LEU A 400 11.63 -20.09 -8.81
CA LEU A 400 10.53 -19.54 -9.60
C LEU A 400 9.18 -20.20 -9.30
N GLU A 401 8.99 -20.76 -8.10
CA GLU A 401 7.70 -21.32 -7.70
C GLU A 401 6.60 -20.25 -7.94
N ASP A 402 5.60 -20.63 -8.75
CA ASP A 402 4.47 -19.80 -9.20
C ASP A 402 4.84 -18.48 -9.89
N GLN A 403 6.07 -18.34 -10.38
CA GLN A 403 6.58 -17.14 -11.03
C GLN A 403 7.00 -17.42 -12.47
N VAL A 404 6.72 -16.47 -13.36
CA VAL A 404 7.14 -16.50 -14.76
C VAL A 404 7.96 -15.25 -15.10
N VAL A 405 8.83 -15.35 -16.10
CA VAL A 405 9.62 -14.23 -16.59
C VAL A 405 8.72 -13.27 -17.37
N ALA A 406 8.69 -12.00 -17.00
CA ALA A 406 7.99 -10.97 -17.78
C ALA A 406 8.67 -10.79 -19.16
N PRO A 407 7.89 -10.62 -20.23
CA PRO A 407 8.47 -10.40 -21.56
C PRO A 407 9.35 -9.16 -21.59
N GLY A 408 10.41 -9.20 -22.40
CA GLY A 408 11.38 -8.10 -22.52
C GLY A 408 12.38 -7.94 -21.36
N THR A 409 12.23 -8.69 -20.26
CA THR A 409 13.13 -8.55 -19.08
C THR A 409 14.41 -9.37 -19.15
N GLY A 410 14.52 -10.31 -20.09
CA GLY A 410 15.71 -11.13 -20.30
C GLY A 410 15.47 -12.61 -19.99
N THR A 411 16.49 -13.30 -19.47
CA THR A 411 16.42 -14.72 -19.12
C THR A 411 16.97 -14.93 -17.73
N TYR A 412 16.23 -15.65 -16.87
CA TYR A 412 16.66 -15.93 -15.50
C TYR A 412 17.99 -16.72 -15.50
N PRO A 413 18.99 -16.39 -14.64
CA PRO A 413 18.96 -15.43 -13.53
C PRO A 413 19.50 -14.03 -13.90
N ASN A 414 19.30 -13.55 -15.12
CA ASN A 414 19.77 -12.24 -15.59
C ASN A 414 18.60 -11.37 -16.07
N LEU A 415 17.62 -11.15 -15.21
CA LEU A 415 16.47 -10.30 -15.52
C LEU A 415 16.75 -8.83 -15.21
N GLN A 416 16.09 -7.94 -15.94
CA GLN A 416 16.02 -6.51 -15.63
C GLN A 416 14.65 -6.15 -15.02
N PRO A 417 14.60 -5.15 -14.13
CA PRO A 417 13.33 -4.60 -13.66
C PRO A 417 12.59 -3.85 -14.77
N SER A 418 11.29 -3.70 -14.60
CA SER A 418 10.46 -2.75 -15.34
C SER A 418 9.56 -2.00 -14.36
N LEU A 419 8.80 -1.01 -14.83
CA LEU A 419 7.82 -0.33 -13.98
C LEU A 419 6.72 -1.27 -13.42
N PHE A 420 6.51 -2.44 -14.04
CA PHE A 420 5.53 -3.43 -13.53
C PHE A 420 6.15 -4.41 -12.51
N THR A 421 7.38 -4.86 -12.72
CA THR A 421 8.05 -5.88 -11.88
C THR A 421 9.46 -5.45 -11.49
N LEU A 422 9.78 -5.59 -10.20
CA LEU A 422 11.05 -5.10 -9.62
C LEU A 422 12.23 -6.04 -9.82
N ASN A 423 11.98 -7.30 -10.18
CA ASN A 423 13.00 -8.34 -10.37
C ASN A 423 12.82 -9.07 -11.70
N GLY A 424 11.95 -8.58 -12.59
CA GLY A 424 11.64 -9.20 -13.88
C GLY A 424 10.69 -10.41 -13.81
N LEU A 425 10.21 -10.78 -12.62
CA LEU A 425 9.32 -11.93 -12.42
C LEU A 425 7.88 -11.49 -12.16
N VAL A 426 6.95 -12.36 -12.55
CA VAL A 426 5.50 -12.16 -12.38
C VAL A 426 4.89 -13.38 -11.69
N PHE A 427 4.19 -13.16 -10.58
CA PHE A 427 3.37 -14.17 -9.92
C PHE A 427 2.21 -14.57 -10.84
N SER A 428 2.23 -15.82 -11.29
CA SER A 428 1.24 -16.44 -12.15
C SER A 428 1.35 -17.96 -11.99
N PRO A 429 0.59 -18.56 -11.06
CA PRO A 429 0.53 -20.01 -10.91
C PRO A 429 0.10 -20.73 -12.19
N ASN A 430 0.44 -22.01 -12.30
CA ASN A 430 0.09 -22.83 -13.47
C ASN A 430 -1.42 -22.88 -13.71
N THR A 431 -1.82 -22.81 -14.98
CA THR A 431 -3.22 -22.92 -15.41
C THR A 431 -3.72 -24.37 -15.23
N GLY A 432 -4.97 -24.50 -14.80
CA GLY A 432 -5.65 -25.80 -14.73
C GLY A 432 -5.28 -26.66 -13.52
N ASN A 433 -4.64 -26.07 -12.50
CA ASN A 433 -4.42 -26.72 -11.22
C ASN A 433 -5.66 -26.57 -10.33
N SER A 434 -6.47 -27.62 -10.22
CA SER A 434 -7.70 -27.61 -9.42
C SER A 434 -7.47 -27.41 -7.91
N ASP A 435 -6.26 -27.71 -7.43
CA ASP A 435 -5.91 -27.63 -6.01
C ASP A 435 -5.39 -26.24 -5.61
N ASP A 436 -5.18 -25.35 -6.58
CA ASP A 436 -4.75 -23.98 -6.35
C ASP A 436 -5.85 -22.98 -6.76
N VAL A 437 -6.43 -22.31 -5.76
CA VAL A 437 -7.43 -21.26 -5.97
C VAL A 437 -6.93 -20.08 -6.82
N ALA A 438 -5.61 -19.87 -6.87
CA ALA A 438 -4.97 -18.85 -7.70
C ALA A 438 -4.63 -19.36 -9.13
N SER A 439 -4.95 -20.61 -9.46
CA SER A 439 -4.77 -21.15 -10.80
C SER A 439 -5.65 -20.43 -11.82
N GLY A 440 -5.04 -20.00 -12.91
CA GLY A 440 -5.71 -19.34 -14.02
C GLY A 440 -4.73 -19.07 -15.17
N THR A 441 -5.18 -18.33 -16.17
CA THR A 441 -4.28 -17.80 -17.20
C THR A 441 -3.34 -16.75 -16.61
N PHE A 442 -2.36 -16.33 -17.39
CA PHE A 442 -1.36 -15.34 -16.98
C PHE A 442 -2.02 -14.14 -16.30
N LEU A 443 -1.48 -13.77 -15.13
CA LEU A 443 -1.92 -12.66 -14.29
C LEU A 443 -3.34 -12.77 -13.69
N PHE A 444 -4.04 -13.89 -13.84
CA PHE A 444 -5.38 -14.10 -13.29
C PHE A 444 -5.49 -13.76 -11.80
N ALA A 445 -4.62 -14.34 -10.96
CA ALA A 445 -4.66 -14.14 -9.51
C ALA A 445 -4.44 -12.67 -9.11
N ASN A 446 -3.49 -12.00 -9.76
CA ASN A 446 -3.20 -10.58 -9.55
C ASN A 446 -4.41 -9.70 -9.93
N ASN A 447 -5.05 -9.97 -11.07
CA ASN A 447 -6.24 -9.26 -11.54
C ASN A 447 -7.45 -9.50 -10.63
N ALA A 448 -7.65 -10.75 -10.18
CA ALA A 448 -8.73 -11.11 -9.26
C ALA A 448 -8.57 -10.38 -7.91
N MET A 449 -7.40 -10.46 -7.28
CA MET A 449 -7.12 -9.74 -6.03
C MET A 449 -7.29 -8.23 -6.19
N SER A 450 -6.82 -7.66 -7.30
CA SER A 450 -6.97 -6.22 -7.58
C SER A 450 -8.44 -5.80 -7.70
N ALA A 451 -9.27 -6.58 -8.41
CA ALA A 451 -10.69 -6.34 -8.52
C ALA A 451 -11.39 -6.40 -7.15
N PHE A 452 -11.02 -7.36 -6.30
CA PHE A 452 -11.49 -7.46 -4.92
C PHE A 452 -11.06 -6.27 -4.06
N GLN A 453 -9.77 -5.92 -4.05
CA GLN A 453 -9.28 -4.80 -3.26
C GLN A 453 -9.97 -3.48 -3.66
N ASN A 454 -10.19 -3.23 -4.95
CA ASN A 454 -10.93 -2.05 -5.42
C ASN A 454 -12.44 -2.11 -5.11
N SER A 455 -12.99 -3.27 -4.78
CA SER A 455 -14.38 -3.39 -4.30
C SER A 455 -14.54 -3.00 -2.83
N LEU A 456 -13.44 -2.95 -2.07
CA LEU A 456 -13.47 -2.64 -0.64
C LEU A 456 -13.73 -1.16 -0.41
N VAL A 457 -14.64 -0.87 0.52
CA VAL A 457 -14.92 0.48 1.03
C VAL A 457 -14.69 0.50 2.54
N PRO A 458 -14.14 1.60 3.10
CA PRO A 458 -14.04 1.72 4.54
C PRO A 458 -15.45 1.73 5.14
N PRO A 459 -15.74 0.90 6.17
CA PRO A 459 -17.02 0.96 6.85
C PRO A 459 -17.26 2.34 7.47
N ALA A 460 -18.52 2.67 7.76
CA ALA A 460 -18.85 3.92 8.46
C ALA A 460 -18.27 3.98 9.88
N ASN A 461 -17.77 5.15 10.27
CA ASN A 461 -17.36 5.43 11.64
C ASN A 461 -18.58 5.58 12.56
N ARG A 462 -18.89 4.54 13.33
CA ARG A 462 -20.07 4.48 14.22
C ARG A 462 -19.74 4.77 15.69
N THR A 463 -18.59 5.35 16.01
CA THR A 463 -18.25 5.68 17.40
C THR A 463 -19.15 6.78 17.96
N SER A 464 -19.34 6.80 19.28
CA SER A 464 -20.12 7.83 19.99
C SER A 464 -19.62 9.24 19.69
N GLU A 465 -18.32 9.40 19.55
CA GLU A 465 -17.65 10.67 19.29
C GLU A 465 -17.98 11.17 17.88
N ASN A 466 -18.01 10.28 16.89
CA ASN A 466 -18.39 10.64 15.52
C ASN A 466 -19.88 11.01 15.44
N TRP A 467 -20.74 10.27 16.14
CA TRP A 467 -22.17 10.60 16.27
C TRP A 467 -22.39 11.99 16.88
N GLN A 468 -21.69 12.31 17.95
CA GLN A 468 -21.73 13.64 18.55
C GLN A 468 -21.21 14.71 17.57
N ALA A 469 -20.14 14.41 16.82
CA ALA A 469 -19.58 15.32 15.85
C ALA A 469 -20.56 15.65 14.70
N LEU A 470 -21.28 14.65 14.19
CA LEU A 470 -22.33 14.84 13.18
C LEU A 470 -23.48 15.69 13.73
N ASN A 471 -24.03 15.30 14.89
CA ASN A 471 -25.18 15.98 15.53
C ASN A 471 -24.89 17.44 15.90
N THR A 472 -23.64 17.73 16.28
CA THR A 472 -23.23 19.10 16.62
C THR A 472 -22.76 19.92 15.41
N ASN A 473 -22.92 19.41 14.18
CA ASN A 473 -22.41 20.00 12.94
C ASN A 473 -20.87 20.21 12.92
N SER A 474 -20.13 19.49 13.76
CA SER A 474 -18.67 19.54 13.82
C SER A 474 -18.04 19.13 12.50
N VAL A 475 -18.48 18.00 11.93
CA VAL A 475 -18.02 17.48 10.63
C VAL A 475 -18.18 18.52 9.51
N LYS A 476 -19.35 19.17 9.43
CA LYS A 476 -19.61 20.22 8.42
C LYS A 476 -18.76 21.47 8.61
N ARG A 477 -18.44 21.86 9.84
CA ARG A 477 -17.49 22.95 10.11
C ARG A 477 -16.07 22.54 9.78
N GLY A 478 -15.70 21.29 10.06
CA GLY A 478 -14.40 20.71 9.74
C GLY A 478 -14.11 20.70 8.25
N ALA A 479 -15.09 20.34 7.42
CA ALA A 479 -14.99 20.44 5.97
C ALA A 479 -14.58 21.86 5.50
N LYS A 480 -15.13 22.91 6.11
CA LYS A 480 -14.73 24.30 5.81
C LYS A 480 -13.32 24.63 6.29
N VAL A 481 -12.90 24.06 7.42
CA VAL A 481 -11.52 24.21 7.91
C VAL A 481 -10.55 23.51 6.95
N PHE A 482 -10.90 22.33 6.44
CA PHE A 482 -10.13 21.58 5.45
C PHE A 482 -9.89 22.39 4.16
N GLU A 483 -10.93 23.05 3.65
CA GLU A 483 -10.80 23.98 2.52
C GLU A 483 -9.91 25.17 2.88
N LYS A 484 -10.17 25.83 4.03
CA LYS A 484 -9.42 27.00 4.48
C LYS A 484 -7.94 26.71 4.73
N ALA A 485 -7.62 25.50 5.18
CA ALA A 485 -6.25 25.03 5.41
C ALA A 485 -5.53 24.60 4.13
N ASN A 486 -6.17 24.76 2.96
CA ASN A 486 -5.66 24.35 1.65
C ASN A 486 -5.38 22.84 1.53
N CYS A 487 -6.01 22.00 2.36
CA CYS A 487 -5.86 20.55 2.27
C CYS A 487 -6.38 20.02 0.92
N THR A 488 -7.38 20.68 0.33
CA THR A 488 -7.98 20.35 -0.97
C THR A 488 -7.03 20.52 -2.16
N VAL A 489 -5.85 21.13 -1.99
CA VAL A 489 -4.85 21.27 -3.07
C VAL A 489 -4.28 19.92 -3.47
N CYS A 490 -4.07 19.02 -2.50
CA CYS A 490 -3.58 17.66 -2.74
C CYS A 490 -4.65 16.61 -2.42
N HIS A 491 -5.47 16.81 -1.39
CA HIS A 491 -6.48 15.84 -0.98
C HIS A 491 -7.85 16.15 -1.59
N ILE A 492 -7.98 15.86 -2.88
CA ILE A 492 -9.15 16.22 -3.69
C ILE A 492 -10.30 15.21 -3.49
N PRO A 493 -11.54 15.66 -3.17
CA PRO A 493 -12.70 14.76 -3.06
C PRO A 493 -13.07 14.10 -4.40
N PRO A 494 -13.78 12.95 -4.40
CA PRO A 494 -14.33 12.27 -3.23
C PRO A 494 -13.39 11.23 -2.59
N PHE A 495 -12.23 10.95 -3.20
CA PHE A 495 -11.25 10.01 -2.66
C PHE A 495 -10.17 10.67 -1.79
N PHE A 496 -10.17 12.00 -1.70
CA PHE A 496 -9.24 12.80 -0.89
C PHE A 496 -7.78 12.55 -1.25
N THR A 497 -7.52 12.47 -2.55
CA THR A 497 -6.18 12.38 -3.14
C THR A 497 -6.23 12.94 -4.56
N ASP A 498 -5.15 13.57 -4.99
CA ASP A 498 -4.93 14.03 -6.36
C ASP A 498 -4.20 12.98 -7.21
N ASN A 499 -3.85 11.84 -6.61
CA ASN A 499 -3.14 10.73 -7.25
C ASN A 499 -1.78 11.15 -7.83
N LYS A 500 -1.14 12.18 -7.25
CA LYS A 500 0.18 12.66 -7.65
C LYS A 500 1.26 12.25 -6.68
N ILE A 501 2.48 12.14 -7.20
CA ILE A 501 3.71 12.02 -6.42
C ILE A 501 4.33 13.40 -6.31
N TYR A 502 4.59 13.83 -5.08
CA TYR A 502 5.26 15.09 -4.82
C TYR A 502 6.73 14.85 -4.43
N PRO A 503 7.68 15.56 -5.05
CA PRO A 503 9.10 15.47 -4.69
C PRO A 503 9.33 15.78 -3.22
N ILE A 504 10.23 15.04 -2.58
CA ILE A 504 10.51 15.13 -1.15
C ILE A 504 10.92 16.55 -0.73
N ASP A 505 11.64 17.28 -1.58
CA ASP A 505 12.10 18.65 -1.33
C ASP A 505 10.93 19.66 -1.20
N LYS A 506 9.78 19.34 -1.79
CA LYS A 506 8.55 20.15 -1.70
C LYS A 506 7.73 19.82 -0.46
N ILE A 507 7.57 18.55 -0.12
CA ILE A 507 6.70 18.10 0.98
C ILE A 507 7.42 18.02 2.33
N ARG A 508 8.76 17.90 2.33
CA ARG A 508 9.62 17.91 3.53
C ARG A 508 9.25 16.86 4.59
N SER A 509 8.72 15.72 4.17
CA SER A 509 8.57 14.55 5.04
C SER A 509 9.93 13.86 5.26
N ASN A 510 9.98 12.79 6.06
CA ASN A 510 11.18 11.97 6.21
C ASN A 510 11.67 11.48 4.82
N PRO A 511 12.93 11.68 4.44
CA PRO A 511 13.41 11.34 3.10
C PRO A 511 13.81 9.87 2.91
N ALA A 512 13.70 9.00 3.94
CA ALA A 512 14.19 7.63 3.83
C ALA A 512 13.42 6.81 2.79
N ARG A 513 12.09 6.71 2.97
CA ARG A 513 11.26 5.89 2.09
C ARG A 513 11.10 6.49 0.70
N ALA A 514 11.11 7.81 0.59
CA ALA A 514 11.09 8.51 -0.71
C ALA A 514 12.20 8.02 -1.66
N ARG A 515 13.38 7.64 -1.14
CA ARG A 515 14.53 7.17 -1.94
C ARG A 515 14.45 5.70 -2.35
N SER A 516 13.46 4.96 -1.86
CA SER A 516 13.28 3.56 -2.23
C SER A 516 13.21 3.42 -3.74
N ARG A 517 13.91 2.42 -4.28
CA ARG A 517 13.92 2.06 -5.71
C ARG A 517 14.54 3.08 -6.67
N LEU A 518 15.09 4.20 -6.20
CA LEU A 518 15.79 5.16 -7.08
C LEU A 518 16.91 4.50 -7.89
N VAL A 519 17.65 3.58 -7.27
CA VAL A 519 18.74 2.84 -7.92
C VAL A 519 18.27 1.94 -9.08
N LEU A 520 16.98 1.59 -9.12
CA LEU A 520 16.42 0.78 -10.20
C LEU A 520 16.20 1.59 -11.48
N ASN A 521 16.15 2.93 -11.42
CA ASN A 521 15.83 3.78 -12.56
C ASN A 521 16.68 3.45 -13.79
N ASP A 522 18.00 3.31 -13.59
CA ASP A 522 18.96 3.09 -14.67
C ASP A 522 18.98 1.63 -15.16
N LEU A 523 18.18 0.76 -14.55
CA LEU A 523 18.03 -0.64 -14.88
C LEU A 523 16.70 -0.95 -15.58
N LEU A 524 15.77 0.01 -15.63
CA LEU A 524 14.42 -0.22 -16.15
C LEU A 524 14.43 -0.54 -17.65
N VAL A 525 13.74 -1.61 -18.02
CA VAL A 525 13.33 -1.89 -19.41
C VAL A 525 11.85 -1.52 -19.61
N PRO A 526 11.39 -1.29 -20.86
CA PRO A 526 9.99 -1.00 -21.12
C PRO A 526 9.08 -2.11 -20.57
N PRO A 527 8.03 -1.76 -19.81
CA PRO A 527 7.17 -2.75 -19.17
C PRO A 527 6.31 -3.46 -20.21
N LYS A 528 6.40 -4.79 -20.23
CA LYS A 528 5.57 -5.66 -21.05
C LYS A 528 4.96 -6.78 -20.22
N LEU A 529 3.85 -7.32 -20.70
CA LEU A 529 3.12 -8.46 -20.12
C LEU A 529 2.76 -9.46 -21.22
N TYR A 530 2.46 -10.71 -20.89
CA TYR A 530 1.76 -11.58 -21.84
C TYR A 530 0.27 -11.21 -21.86
N THR A 531 -0.44 -11.57 -22.93
CA THR A 531 -1.90 -11.40 -22.98
C THR A 531 -2.58 -12.21 -21.87
N PHE A 532 -3.71 -11.70 -21.34
CA PHE A 532 -4.34 -12.30 -20.15
C PHE A 532 -5.08 -13.61 -20.43
N ASP A 533 -5.16 -14.05 -21.69
CA ASP A 533 -5.63 -15.38 -22.09
C ASP A 533 -4.50 -16.42 -22.19
N THR A 534 -3.24 -16.00 -22.11
CA THR A 534 -2.07 -16.89 -22.20
C THR A 534 -2.09 -17.93 -21.07
N PRO A 535 -1.98 -19.24 -21.36
CA PRO A 535 -1.86 -20.27 -20.34
C PRO A 535 -0.49 -20.24 -19.66
N VAL A 536 -0.40 -20.79 -18.45
CA VAL A 536 0.85 -20.98 -17.69
C VAL A 536 1.06 -22.50 -17.49
N PRO A 537 2.22 -23.09 -17.85
CA PRO A 537 3.46 -22.44 -18.32
C PRO A 537 3.34 -21.70 -19.65
N ILE A 538 4.10 -20.61 -19.79
CA ILE A 538 4.03 -19.70 -20.94
C ILE A 538 4.49 -20.42 -22.23
N PRO A 539 3.66 -20.47 -23.28
CA PRO A 539 4.08 -20.98 -24.59
C PRO A 539 5.18 -20.12 -25.23
N ALA A 540 6.07 -20.74 -26.00
CA ALA A 540 7.21 -20.04 -26.62
C ALA A 540 6.81 -18.91 -27.59
N ASN A 541 5.59 -18.94 -28.12
CA ASN A 541 5.04 -17.96 -29.05
C ASN A 541 3.86 -17.17 -28.44
N ALA A 542 3.83 -17.04 -27.11
CA ALA A 542 2.82 -16.25 -26.41
C ALA A 542 2.81 -14.80 -26.90
N GLU A 543 1.61 -14.22 -27.01
CA GLU A 543 1.43 -12.83 -27.43
C GLU A 543 1.80 -11.89 -26.28
N GLU A 544 2.48 -10.79 -26.62
CA GLU A 544 2.92 -9.77 -25.66
C GLU A 544 2.04 -8.50 -25.76
N LEU A 545 1.92 -7.81 -24.63
CA LEU A 545 1.25 -6.52 -24.46
C LEU A 545 2.26 -5.50 -23.97
N ASP A 546 2.26 -4.32 -24.60
CA ASP A 546 2.91 -3.15 -24.03
C ASP A 546 2.05 -2.61 -22.87
N VAL A 547 2.69 -2.35 -21.72
CA VAL A 547 2.02 -1.72 -20.58
C VAL A 547 2.08 -0.20 -20.76
N PRO A 548 0.95 0.52 -20.80
CA PRO A 548 0.94 1.96 -20.97
C PRO A 548 1.64 2.70 -19.81
N THR A 549 2.52 3.66 -20.16
CA THR A 549 3.21 4.55 -19.20
C THR A 549 2.92 6.04 -19.43
N GLN A 550 2.15 6.37 -20.48
CA GLN A 550 1.84 7.75 -20.86
C GLN A 550 1.13 8.50 -19.72
N GLY A 551 1.68 9.65 -19.33
CA GLY A 551 1.15 10.46 -18.23
C GLY A 551 1.50 9.94 -16.83
N ILE A 552 2.33 8.90 -16.74
CA ILE A 552 2.86 8.34 -15.49
C ILE A 552 4.37 8.61 -15.41
N SER A 553 5.10 8.32 -16.47
CA SER A 553 6.54 8.60 -16.61
C SER A 553 6.84 9.34 -17.91
N GLU A 554 7.99 10.04 -17.95
CA GLU A 554 8.43 10.74 -19.17
C GLU A 554 8.74 9.76 -20.32
N GLU A 555 9.33 8.62 -19.99
CA GLU A 555 9.65 7.53 -20.91
C GLU A 555 9.33 6.17 -20.25
N PRO A 556 9.12 5.08 -21.04
CA PRO A 556 8.82 3.76 -20.48
C PRO A 556 9.90 3.15 -19.58
N THR A 557 11.11 3.71 -19.60
CA THR A 557 12.29 3.28 -18.83
C THR A 557 12.69 4.30 -17.76
N ALA A 558 11.77 5.15 -17.32
CA ALA A 558 12.00 6.13 -16.26
C ALA A 558 10.99 5.94 -15.14
N LEU A 559 11.39 6.20 -13.90
CA LEU A 559 10.49 6.19 -12.75
C LEU A 559 9.33 7.21 -12.93
N PRO A 560 8.18 7.00 -12.24
CA PRO A 560 7.07 7.94 -12.27
C PRO A 560 7.43 9.41 -11.99
N GLU A 561 6.70 10.33 -12.62
CA GLU A 561 6.87 11.77 -12.43
C GLU A 561 6.77 12.15 -10.95
N GLY A 562 7.71 12.96 -10.48
CA GLY A 562 7.78 13.40 -9.08
C GLY A 562 8.67 12.55 -8.17
N ILE A 563 9.16 11.39 -8.64
CA ILE A 563 10.14 10.59 -7.89
C ILE A 563 11.57 11.11 -8.09
N LEU A 564 11.97 11.43 -9.31
CA LEU A 564 13.36 11.86 -9.57
C LEU A 564 13.60 13.34 -9.20
N PRO A 565 14.83 13.71 -8.79
CA PRO A 565 16.00 12.84 -8.56
C PRO A 565 16.11 12.29 -7.13
N ASN A 566 15.38 12.88 -6.17
CA ASN A 566 15.63 12.69 -4.73
C ASN A 566 14.61 11.81 -4.00
N GLY A 567 13.61 11.31 -4.74
CA GLY A 567 12.46 10.62 -4.19
C GLY A 567 11.23 11.50 -4.03
N GLY A 568 10.10 10.87 -3.80
CA GLY A 568 8.82 11.53 -3.54
C GLY A 568 7.86 10.65 -2.75
N TYR A 569 6.74 11.24 -2.35
CA TYR A 569 5.60 10.50 -1.78
C TYR A 569 4.35 10.77 -2.59
N LYS A 570 3.55 9.73 -2.79
CA LYS A 570 2.21 9.91 -3.36
C LYS A 570 1.26 10.47 -2.30
N THR A 571 0.34 11.33 -2.71
CA THR A 571 -0.72 11.80 -1.80
C THR A 571 -1.63 10.62 -1.42
N PRO A 572 -1.66 10.18 -0.15
CA PRO A 572 -2.53 9.07 0.23
C PRO A 572 -4.00 9.52 0.21
N SER A 573 -4.90 8.59 -0.12
CA SER A 573 -6.33 8.76 0.14
C SER A 573 -6.53 8.94 1.64
N LEU A 574 -7.38 9.90 2.02
CA LEU A 574 -7.77 10.12 3.42
C LEU A 574 -9.03 9.33 3.82
N ARG A 575 -9.49 8.42 2.97
CA ARG A 575 -10.63 7.57 3.31
C ARG A 575 -10.22 6.48 4.30
N GLY A 576 -11.04 6.25 5.32
CA GLY A 576 -10.77 5.22 6.34
C GLY A 576 -9.70 5.61 7.38
N LEU A 577 -9.43 6.91 7.58
CA LEU A 577 -8.44 7.37 8.57
C LEU A 577 -8.75 6.92 10.00
N TYR A 578 -10.02 6.69 10.34
CA TYR A 578 -10.42 6.24 11.67
C TYR A 578 -10.04 4.76 11.95
N LEU A 579 -9.69 3.99 10.91
CA LEU A 579 -9.29 2.57 10.98
C LEU A 579 -7.79 2.36 10.75
N SER A 580 -7.04 3.40 10.42
CA SER A 580 -5.67 3.29 9.91
C SER A 580 -4.66 4.13 10.70
N ALA A 581 -4.99 4.46 11.95
CA ALA A 581 -4.00 5.03 12.87
C ALA A 581 -2.91 3.98 13.18
N PRO A 582 -1.64 4.39 13.36
CA PRO A 582 -1.12 5.76 13.34
C PRO A 582 -0.88 6.33 11.92
N TYR A 583 -0.37 7.56 11.81
CA TYR A 583 -0.31 8.27 10.51
C TYR A 583 1.11 8.48 9.99
N LEU A 584 1.19 8.81 8.69
CA LEU A 584 2.38 8.83 7.82
C LEU A 584 2.83 7.43 7.37
N HIS A 585 3.77 7.36 6.44
CA HIS A 585 4.28 6.10 5.89
C HIS A 585 4.97 5.21 6.94
N ASP A 586 5.61 5.81 7.94
CA ASP A 586 6.32 5.14 9.02
C ASP A 586 5.42 4.82 10.22
N GLY A 587 4.19 5.35 10.25
CA GLY A 587 3.32 5.31 11.42
C GLY A 587 3.83 6.17 12.59
N GLY A 588 4.81 7.05 12.35
CA GLY A 588 5.54 7.76 13.40
C GLY A 588 4.71 8.77 14.18
N VAL A 589 3.58 9.22 13.62
CA VAL A 589 2.62 10.07 14.35
C VAL A 589 1.61 9.19 15.07
N ALA A 590 1.99 8.77 16.28
CA ALA A 590 1.22 7.90 17.14
C ALA A 590 1.02 8.53 18.54
N VAL A 591 -0.21 8.51 19.04
CA VAL A 591 -0.56 8.96 20.40
C VAL A 591 -1.52 7.97 21.03
N ARG A 592 -1.23 7.51 22.25
CA ARG A 592 -2.09 6.59 23.01
C ARG A 592 -3.39 7.28 23.45
N ALA A 593 -4.48 6.52 23.45
CA ALA A 593 -5.74 6.97 24.05
C ALA A 593 -5.53 7.44 25.50
N GLY A 594 -6.11 8.59 25.86
CA GLY A 594 -6.00 9.14 27.22
C GLY A 594 -4.73 9.96 27.50
N SER A 595 -3.78 10.06 26.56
CA SER A 595 -2.60 10.92 26.73
C SER A 595 -2.88 12.41 26.58
N LEU A 596 -4.00 12.75 25.95
CA LEU A 596 -4.48 14.11 25.78
C LEU A 596 -5.80 14.30 26.53
N GLU A 597 -5.93 15.41 27.24
CA GLU A 597 -7.18 15.87 27.81
C GLU A 597 -7.74 17.02 26.95
N LEU A 598 -8.96 16.87 26.43
CA LEU A 598 -9.65 17.89 25.63
C LEU A 598 -10.55 18.75 26.50
N HIS A 599 -10.42 20.07 26.37
CA HIS A 599 -11.26 21.06 27.03
C HIS A 599 -12.47 21.44 26.16
N ALA A 600 -13.52 21.98 26.77
CA ALA A 600 -14.77 22.35 26.06
C ALA A 600 -14.58 23.36 24.91
N ASN A 601 -13.54 24.19 24.97
CA ASN A 601 -13.19 25.15 23.92
C ASN A 601 -12.36 24.53 22.76
N GLY A 602 -12.12 23.22 22.81
CA GLY A 602 -11.32 22.46 21.85
C GLY A 602 -9.80 22.50 22.09
N SER A 603 -9.33 23.26 23.08
CA SER A 603 -7.92 23.22 23.50
C SER A 603 -7.61 21.89 24.18
N PHE A 604 -6.34 21.55 24.29
CA PHE A 604 -5.91 20.30 24.89
C PHE A 604 -4.67 20.49 25.75
N SER A 605 -4.49 19.55 26.68
CA SER A 605 -3.28 19.39 27.47
C SER A 605 -2.71 17.99 27.26
N VAL A 606 -1.39 17.87 27.20
CA VAL A 606 -0.73 16.56 27.33
C VAL A 606 -0.74 16.19 28.80
N VAL A 607 -1.56 15.21 29.18
CA VAL A 607 -1.70 14.75 30.57
C VAL A 607 -0.86 13.52 30.88
N ASP A 608 -0.44 12.80 29.84
CA ASP A 608 0.48 11.68 29.95
C ASP A 608 1.48 11.69 28.78
N PRO A 609 2.66 12.33 28.97
CA PRO A 609 3.73 12.35 27.97
C PRO A 609 4.26 10.95 27.61
N SER A 610 4.07 9.95 28.48
CA SER A 610 4.50 8.56 28.23
C SER A 610 3.58 7.81 27.28
N GLY A 611 2.64 8.47 26.62
CA GLY A 611 1.86 7.89 25.51
C GLY A 611 2.09 8.58 24.17
N LEU A 612 3.15 9.37 24.04
CA LEU A 612 3.52 10.03 22.78
C LEU A 612 4.55 9.20 21.99
N GLY A 613 4.36 9.08 20.68
CA GLY A 613 5.27 8.41 19.75
C GLY A 613 5.12 6.90 19.69
N LEU A 614 5.67 6.30 18.63
CA LEU A 614 5.81 4.86 18.45
C LEU A 614 6.52 4.22 19.65
N ALA A 615 7.54 4.90 20.19
CA ALA A 615 8.35 4.44 21.30
C ALA A 615 7.52 4.03 22.54
N ASN A 616 6.38 4.71 22.74
CA ASN A 616 5.50 4.49 23.88
C ASN A 616 4.09 4.00 23.49
N THR A 617 3.91 3.59 22.22
CA THR A 617 2.68 3.01 21.69
C THR A 617 2.99 1.65 21.06
N LEU A 618 3.14 1.59 19.74
CA LEU A 618 3.25 0.34 18.99
C LEU A 618 4.54 -0.44 19.33
N SER A 619 5.63 0.23 19.72
CA SER A 619 6.85 -0.47 20.21
C SER A 619 6.63 -1.19 21.56
N GLN A 620 5.54 -0.88 22.27
CA GLN A 620 5.11 -1.55 23.50
C GLN A 620 3.89 -2.47 23.27
N GLY A 621 3.48 -2.67 22.02
CA GLY A 621 2.24 -3.39 21.69
C GLY A 621 0.97 -2.67 22.16
N ILE A 622 1.00 -1.34 22.29
CA ILE A 622 -0.15 -0.51 22.67
C ILE A 622 -0.66 0.25 21.45
N PRO A 623 -1.94 0.15 21.08
CA PRO A 623 -2.47 0.82 19.88
C PRO A 623 -2.49 2.34 20.01
N ALA A 624 -2.39 3.01 18.86
CA ALA A 624 -2.55 4.46 18.75
C ALA A 624 -4.03 4.84 18.62
N ASP A 625 -4.43 5.96 19.24
CA ASP A 625 -5.74 6.56 19.08
C ASP A 625 -5.80 7.45 17.84
N ALA A 626 -6.81 7.27 17.00
CA ALA A 626 -6.95 7.97 15.74
C ALA A 626 -7.12 9.49 15.91
N ALA A 627 -7.98 9.93 16.83
CA ALA A 627 -8.23 11.36 17.05
C ALA A 627 -7.01 12.08 17.62
N SER A 628 -6.35 11.48 18.59
CA SER A 628 -5.15 12.04 19.24
C SER A 628 -3.96 12.05 18.30
N SER A 629 -3.81 11.01 17.47
CA SER A 629 -2.73 10.93 16.48
C SER A 629 -2.96 11.93 15.32
N LEU A 630 -4.20 12.14 14.85
CA LEU A 630 -4.50 13.21 13.89
C LEU A 630 -4.25 14.59 14.48
N ARG A 631 -4.55 14.79 15.76
CA ARG A 631 -4.23 16.03 16.46
C ARG A 631 -2.74 16.29 16.47
N ALA A 632 -1.93 15.29 16.80
CA ALA A 632 -0.48 15.38 16.71
C ALA A 632 0.02 15.61 15.28
N LEU A 633 -0.67 15.09 14.26
CA LEU A 633 -0.28 15.30 12.86
C LEU A 633 -0.39 16.77 12.45
N VAL A 634 -1.47 17.44 12.86
CA VAL A 634 -1.81 18.81 12.44
C VAL A 634 -1.44 19.90 13.44
N ASP A 635 -0.96 19.55 14.64
CA ASP A 635 -0.49 20.49 15.66
C ASP A 635 1.04 20.46 15.76
N ARG A 636 1.71 21.56 15.44
CA ARG A 636 3.18 21.57 15.35
C ARG A 636 3.88 21.28 16.67
N GLU A 637 3.38 21.83 17.77
CA GLU A 637 4.03 21.67 19.09
C GLU A 637 3.83 20.24 19.59
N LEU A 638 2.62 19.68 19.45
CA LEU A 638 2.38 18.28 19.79
C LEU A 638 3.17 17.33 18.87
N ARG A 639 3.27 17.61 17.56
CA ARG A 639 4.10 16.80 16.65
C ARG A 639 5.55 16.81 17.06
N ALA A 640 6.09 17.95 17.47
CA ALA A 640 7.47 18.07 17.92
C ALA A 640 7.74 17.16 19.13
N LEU A 641 6.82 17.07 20.08
CA LEU A 641 6.92 16.15 21.23
C LEU A 641 6.88 14.68 20.81
N VAL A 642 6.01 14.33 19.86
CA VAL A 642 5.93 12.97 19.30
C VAL A 642 7.23 12.58 18.60
N VAL A 643 7.76 13.47 17.74
CA VAL A 643 9.03 13.26 17.04
C VAL A 643 10.19 13.15 18.03
N GLN A 644 10.20 13.97 19.09
CA GLN A 644 11.20 13.90 20.14
C GLN A 644 11.17 12.56 20.88
N ALA A 645 9.97 12.06 21.23
CA ALA A 645 9.80 10.76 21.88
C ALA A 645 10.33 9.61 21.00
N ASN A 646 10.05 9.66 19.68
CA ASN A 646 10.57 8.67 18.75
C ASN A 646 12.11 8.72 18.65
N LYS A 647 12.68 9.93 18.52
CA LYS A 647 14.15 10.13 18.42
C LYS A 647 14.92 9.77 19.68
N ALA A 648 14.24 9.70 20.83
CA ALA A 648 14.83 9.23 22.08
C ALA A 648 14.96 7.69 22.14
N ASN A 649 14.29 6.95 21.24
CA ASN A 649 14.36 5.49 21.17
C ASN A 649 15.44 5.06 20.13
N PRO A 650 16.54 4.40 20.56
CA PRO A 650 17.62 4.00 19.66
C PRO A 650 17.20 3.03 18.55
N GLY A 651 16.21 2.17 18.80
CA GLY A 651 15.69 1.24 17.80
C GLY A 651 14.97 1.95 16.66
N LEU A 652 14.11 2.91 17.01
CA LEU A 652 13.43 3.74 16.02
C LEU A 652 14.41 4.62 15.23
N VAL A 653 15.44 5.16 15.88
CA VAL A 653 16.53 5.88 15.19
C VAL A 653 17.28 4.94 14.23
N ARG A 654 17.54 3.69 14.63
CA ARG A 654 18.22 2.71 13.77
C ARG A 654 17.41 2.40 12.51
N SER A 655 16.08 2.37 12.61
CA SER A 655 15.16 2.08 11.51
C SER A 655 14.58 3.32 10.81
N ASN A 656 14.98 4.52 11.26
CA ASN A 656 14.56 5.82 10.71
C ASN A 656 13.04 6.09 10.79
N LEU A 657 12.45 5.78 11.94
CA LEU A 657 11.04 5.98 12.23
C LEU A 657 10.90 7.13 13.22
N ASP A 658 10.42 8.29 12.76
CA ASP A 658 10.40 9.48 13.60
C ASP A 658 9.11 10.30 13.56
N GLY A 659 8.22 10.07 12.60
CA GLY A 659 6.97 10.82 12.49
C GLY A 659 7.12 12.19 11.81
N THR A 660 8.22 12.43 11.10
CA THR A 660 8.42 13.64 10.30
C THR A 660 7.52 13.63 9.06
N GLY A 661 6.42 14.38 9.11
CA GLY A 661 5.47 14.58 8.03
C GLY A 661 5.59 15.94 7.33
N HIS A 662 4.68 16.22 6.39
CA HIS A 662 4.61 17.54 5.75
C HIS A 662 4.27 18.67 6.73
N GLU A 663 4.71 19.90 6.48
CA GLU A 663 4.56 21.06 7.39
C GLU A 663 3.21 21.81 7.22
N PHE A 664 2.13 21.11 6.88
CA PHE A 664 0.77 21.66 6.81
C PHE A 664 0.05 21.48 8.15
N TYR A 665 0.02 22.56 8.95
CA TYR A 665 -0.53 22.56 10.30
C TYR A 665 -1.87 23.30 10.38
N VAL A 666 -2.69 22.90 11.34
CA VAL A 666 -3.96 23.53 11.72
C VAL A 666 -3.89 23.81 13.22
N ASP A 667 -3.11 24.83 13.56
CA ASP A 667 -2.84 25.29 14.92
C ASP A 667 -2.99 26.83 15.04
N LYS A 668 -2.75 27.37 16.25
CA LYS A 668 -2.84 28.82 16.52
C LYS A 668 -1.88 29.65 15.66
N GLN A 669 -0.69 29.13 15.41
CA GLN A 669 0.34 29.83 14.63
C GLN A 669 -0.02 29.85 13.13
N ALA A 670 -0.73 28.84 12.65
CA ALA A 670 -1.33 28.80 11.31
C ALA A 670 -2.66 29.57 11.19
N GLY A 671 -3.11 30.25 12.26
CA GLY A 671 -4.32 31.08 12.25
C GLY A 671 -5.63 30.32 12.50
N PHE A 672 -5.56 29.13 13.07
CA PHE A 672 -6.72 28.32 13.47
C PHE A 672 -6.86 28.25 14.98
N ASN A 673 -8.09 28.37 15.47
CA ASN A 673 -8.35 28.18 16.90
C ASN A 673 -8.53 26.68 17.23
N PRO A 674 -8.42 26.28 18.52
CA PRO A 674 -8.51 24.88 18.91
C PRO A 674 -9.84 24.19 18.55
N LYS A 675 -10.94 24.95 18.52
CA LYS A 675 -12.23 24.44 18.06
C LYS A 675 -12.21 24.09 16.57
N GLN A 676 -11.57 24.91 15.72
CA GLN A 676 -11.41 24.62 14.29
C GLN A 676 -10.56 23.37 14.05
N GLN A 677 -9.49 23.19 14.82
CA GLN A 677 -8.67 21.97 14.76
C GLN A 677 -9.50 20.73 15.13
N THR A 678 -10.29 20.80 16.20
CA THR A 678 -11.19 19.71 16.59
C THR A 678 -12.27 19.44 15.53
N ASP A 679 -12.89 20.48 14.99
CA ASP A 679 -13.88 20.32 13.91
C ASP A 679 -13.22 19.64 12.68
N LEU A 680 -11.99 19.99 12.31
CA LEU A 680 -11.21 19.34 11.23
C LEU A 680 -10.95 17.85 11.51
N ILE A 681 -10.46 17.50 12.70
CA ILE A 681 -10.19 16.10 13.07
C ILE A 681 -11.47 15.27 12.96
N ASN A 682 -12.60 15.81 13.45
CA ASN A 682 -13.89 15.13 13.32
C ASN A 682 -14.30 14.93 11.87
N PHE A 683 -14.04 15.90 10.99
CA PHE A 683 -14.27 15.74 9.56
C PHE A 683 -13.40 14.63 8.95
N LEU A 684 -12.11 14.59 9.26
CA LEU A 684 -11.18 13.57 8.77
C LEU A 684 -11.57 12.15 9.22
N LEU A 685 -12.01 12.00 10.47
CA LEU A 685 -12.48 10.72 11.02
C LEU A 685 -13.83 10.27 10.49
N ALA A 686 -14.59 11.17 9.84
CA ALA A 686 -15.84 10.87 9.18
C ALA A 686 -15.67 10.54 7.69
N LEU A 687 -14.44 10.53 7.14
CA LEU A 687 -14.20 10.23 5.71
C LEU A 687 -14.33 8.72 5.41
N ASP A 688 -15.53 8.19 5.50
CA ASP A 688 -15.88 6.79 5.30
C ASP A 688 -16.70 6.57 4.00
N ASP A 689 -17.54 5.53 3.96
CA ASP A 689 -18.48 5.29 2.86
C ASP A 689 -19.63 6.30 2.79
N ASN A 690 -19.95 6.98 3.89
CA ASN A 690 -21.03 7.95 3.95
C ASN A 690 -20.69 9.19 4.82
N PRO A 691 -19.74 10.04 4.40
CA PRO A 691 -19.12 11.06 5.24
C PRO A 691 -20.06 12.18 5.72
N GLY A 692 -21.24 12.29 5.12
CA GLY A 692 -22.26 13.30 5.44
C GLY A 692 -23.50 12.77 6.14
N SER A 693 -23.59 11.47 6.41
CA SER A 693 -24.84 10.87 6.89
C SER A 693 -24.58 9.72 7.84
N PHE A 694 -25.22 9.82 9.00
CA PHE A 694 -25.77 8.74 9.80
C PHE A 694 -26.75 9.38 10.80
#